data_AF-A0A9E3CRG3-F1
#
_entry.id   AF-A0A9E3CRG3-F1
#
_cell.length_a   1.000
_cell.length_b   1.000
_cell.length_c   1.000
_cell.angle_alpha   90.00
_cell.angle_beta   90.00
_cell.angle_gamma   90.00
#
_symmetry.space_group_name_H-M   'P 1'
#
loop_
_entity.id
_entity.type
_entity.pdbx_description
1 polymer ?
#
loop_
_entity_poly.entity_id
_entity_poly.type
_entity_poly.pdbx_seq_one_letter_code
_entity_poly.pdbx_strand_id
1 'polypeptide(L)'
;MRSKAFKSVRPQAAAARLGLLALLLALAAPLLLHVASRARAQVRAKDFKAEPPAPVDAGERRPAPSTKPRPQAPAPTNPQTPSRTKPRAPVLNDKPAPVTAESIRPVSVTQVNFRQLAQLAKRAQALRKTATNGRAAPIPGTIEDTPNAQATPPAANLQTTEPPAPFAASPAPSQTFLAQEDAPKAGTTNDFFIPPDTNGAVGLDRVFTNTNSNFRVHDKTTGAALATLSSDTFWAASGGSGFFDPQIQFDPYNQRWVLAIASSAGSANSSIGVAVSQTSDPAGTYNLFRFVVGCAGGTANCDPQGEWADFPMLGFNKNWLAVSVNMFEVAATGPNGAPRNTGFGALLVNYPSARAGVGVATLFRGFGNSFFCVHPVTTFSATENTLYFIQHGSSGGATYRVSNVTGTPAAPSMNIPDTFRVRPGGAWSQPVGDMLPQQCVAGVSLPTQTCPAAPRKFDAGDAQVRSNPVFRGGKLYYAQTVALPAGAPLGTDAFGHTVSLASRTAAQWTVLDAASGDFADGGRVDDPTATPANGGKWYAYPSLSVNKNGDVLLGFSEFESDDYADAGYALRLSTDAAGTMRDPVIYKEGEDYYEKTFGTPHNRWGDYSHTLVDPSNDRDLWTVQEYAGARVGTAGTGPTDSRWGTWWAKVTAPAAAGDLLISEFRLRGPAGAGDEFVEVYNNNDSTLTVATADGSAGYSIAASDGVVRCTIPSGTSIPARGHYLCINSSGYSLGAAAAGDASYTNDIADNTGVALFNTSSSSSFSAATRLDAAGFTSEANALYREGAGLTPLNPALNLQHSFYRDNCGKGGSATTPGACPSGGLPVDTNDNAADFVFVDTAGSDAGAGRRLGAPGPENLSSLVGRNGQLGAGSLDPSAGSSSPPNLVRDFAVDAPNNSPFGTLLIRRTITNNTGAPVTRLRFRVIDQTAFPVPQGYADLRARTSSATPNLPTVVNISGTNAACPSKSCTVQQTTLETPPAQPNGGAFNSTLAVGSVTLANPIPPGGQVNVQFLLGIRQTGTFKFFINVEALP
;
A
#
# COMPACT_ATOMS: atom_id res chain seq x y z
N MET A 1 -15.46 -35.41 47.21
CA MET A 1 -15.47 -35.42 48.70
C MET A 1 -14.75 -34.13 49.13
N ARG A 2 -15.36 -33.17 49.84
CA ARG A 2 -15.39 -33.00 51.33
C ARG A 2 -14.02 -33.33 51.98
N SER A 3 -13.36 -32.48 52.77
CA SER A 3 -13.74 -31.27 53.56
C SER A 3 -12.62 -30.18 53.58
N LYS A 4 -12.89 -28.87 53.68
CA LYS A 4 -12.95 -27.99 54.90
C LYS A 4 -11.89 -28.25 56.01
N ALA A 5 -11.40 -27.26 56.79
CA ALA A 5 -11.28 -25.77 56.71
C ALA A 5 -10.61 -25.20 58.01
N PHE A 6 -10.20 -23.91 58.01
CA PHE A 6 -9.79 -23.08 59.17
C PHE A 6 -8.47 -23.47 59.90
N LYS A 7 -7.80 -22.59 60.68
CA LYS A 7 -8.14 -21.23 61.17
C LYS A 7 -6.90 -20.31 61.20
N SER A 8 -7.10 -18.99 61.29
CA SER A 8 -6.05 -17.96 61.37
C SER A 8 -5.90 -17.37 62.79
N VAL A 9 -4.79 -16.66 63.06
CA VAL A 9 -4.72 -15.30 63.68
C VAL A 9 -3.25 -14.85 63.87
N ARG A 10 -3.00 -13.53 63.76
CA ARG A 10 -1.74 -12.76 63.98
C ARG A 10 -1.94 -11.88 65.25
N PRO A 11 -0.96 -11.16 65.87
CA PRO A 11 0.15 -10.44 65.20
C PRO A 11 1.46 -10.22 66.04
N GLN A 12 2.34 -9.33 65.52
CA GLN A 12 3.42 -8.59 66.21
C GLN A 12 4.65 -9.38 66.74
N ALA A 13 5.88 -8.85 66.73
CA ALA A 13 6.46 -7.73 65.98
C ALA A 13 8.01 -7.81 65.90
N ALA A 14 8.57 -7.11 64.90
CA ALA A 14 9.93 -6.58 64.75
C ALA A 14 11.13 -7.17 65.56
N ALA A 15 12.10 -7.77 64.84
CA ALA A 15 13.54 -7.54 65.05
C ALA A 15 14.40 -8.02 63.86
N ALA A 16 15.58 -7.42 63.71
CA ALA A 16 16.78 -7.92 63.01
C ALA A 16 16.66 -8.55 61.60
N ARG A 17 16.87 -7.72 60.57
CA ARG A 17 18.01 -7.87 59.61
C ARG A 17 18.13 -6.67 58.66
N LEU A 18 18.65 -5.55 59.18
CA LEU A 18 19.46 -4.66 58.33
C LEU A 18 20.76 -5.41 58.01
N GLY A 19 21.33 -5.21 56.81
CA GLY A 19 22.68 -5.72 56.50
C GLY A 19 22.91 -6.43 55.17
N LEU A 20 22.17 -6.14 54.09
CA LEU A 20 22.63 -6.48 52.73
C LEU A 20 22.07 -5.59 51.60
N LEU A 21 21.88 -4.28 51.86
CA LEU A 21 21.41 -3.32 50.86
C LEU A 21 22.17 -1.97 50.92
N ALA A 22 23.45 -2.01 51.27
CA ALA A 22 24.31 -0.83 51.47
C ALA A 22 25.61 -0.86 50.64
N LEU A 23 25.70 -1.75 49.64
CA LEU A 23 26.91 -1.94 48.84
C LEU A 23 26.57 -2.29 47.37
N LEU A 24 25.93 -1.35 46.66
CA LEU A 24 25.81 -1.36 45.19
C LEU A 24 25.28 -0.03 44.58
N LEU A 25 24.66 0.87 45.36
CA LEU A 25 24.43 2.26 44.94
C LEU A 25 25.57 3.16 45.43
N ALA A 26 26.68 3.19 44.70
CA ALA A 26 27.81 4.09 44.98
C ALA A 26 28.70 4.35 43.74
N LEU A 27 28.15 4.90 42.66
CA LEU A 27 28.90 5.49 41.53
C LEU A 27 27.98 6.37 40.66
N ALA A 28 28.40 7.61 40.37
CA ALA A 28 27.71 8.66 39.59
C ALA A 28 26.36 9.17 40.17
N ALA A 29 26.03 10.48 40.20
CA ALA A 29 26.79 11.72 39.94
C ALA A 29 26.25 12.88 40.85
N PRO A 30 26.41 14.22 40.60
CA PRO A 30 26.81 15.15 41.67
C PRO A 30 25.72 16.12 42.19
N LEU A 31 26.08 16.89 43.22
CA LEU A 31 25.23 17.87 43.94
C LEU A 31 25.42 19.32 43.43
N LEU A 32 24.44 20.19 43.70
CA LEU A 32 24.37 21.60 43.27
C LEU A 32 24.12 22.55 44.47
N LEU A 33 24.22 23.87 44.22
CA LEU A 33 23.98 25.03 45.11
C LEU A 33 24.97 25.28 46.27
N HIS A 34 25.71 26.40 46.19
CA HIS A 34 25.31 27.63 46.90
C HIS A 34 25.92 28.90 46.26
N VAL A 35 25.54 30.09 46.76
CA VAL A 35 25.59 31.37 46.01
C VAL A 35 26.21 32.51 46.85
N ALA A 36 26.85 33.47 46.15
CA ALA A 36 26.94 34.92 46.45
C ALA A 36 28.33 35.56 46.69
N SER A 37 28.44 36.80 46.16
CA SER A 37 29.07 37.99 46.77
C SER A 37 30.53 38.39 46.45
N ARG A 38 30.64 39.36 45.53
CA ARG A 38 31.44 40.62 45.58
C ARG A 38 32.96 40.57 45.92
N ALA A 39 33.77 41.08 44.98
CA ALA A 39 34.65 42.25 45.22
C ALA A 39 35.11 42.90 43.90
N ARG A 40 35.51 44.18 43.93
CA ARG A 40 36.22 44.88 42.84
C ARG A 40 37.73 44.89 43.14
N ALA A 41 38.56 44.86 42.10
CA ALA A 41 39.89 45.47 42.13
C ALA A 41 40.21 46.12 40.77
N GLN A 42 40.58 47.40 40.76
CA GLN A 42 41.20 48.07 39.62
C GLN A 42 42.67 48.33 39.96
N VAL A 43 43.58 48.16 38.99
CA VAL A 43 44.92 48.75 39.03
C VAL A 43 45.22 49.39 37.66
N ARG A 44 45.57 50.69 37.71
CA ARG A 44 46.11 51.50 36.61
C ARG A 44 47.63 51.28 36.51
N ALA A 45 48.38 51.64 35.47
CA ALA A 45 48.18 51.99 34.05
C ALA A 45 49.60 52.34 33.51
N LYS A 46 49.78 52.52 32.18
CA LYS A 46 50.41 53.72 31.59
C LYS A 46 50.50 53.69 30.07
N ASP A 47 50.39 54.89 29.52
CA ASP A 47 50.35 55.30 28.12
C ASP A 47 51.73 55.25 27.43
N PHE A 48 51.76 55.38 26.08
CA PHE A 48 52.24 56.62 25.42
C PHE A 48 52.08 56.58 23.87
N LYS A 49 51.39 57.59 23.31
CA LYS A 49 51.59 58.37 22.03
C LYS A 49 52.09 57.70 20.72
N ALA A 50 51.76 58.17 19.50
CA ALA A 50 50.74 59.11 18.97
C ALA A 50 50.71 59.09 17.41
N GLU A 51 49.70 59.75 16.82
CA GLU A 51 49.47 60.05 15.38
C GLU A 51 50.40 61.21 14.85
N PRO A 52 50.35 61.77 13.59
CA PRO A 52 49.22 61.82 12.61
C PRO A 52 49.65 61.82 11.08
N PRO A 53 49.03 62.49 10.06
CA PRO A 53 48.63 61.81 8.80
C PRO A 53 48.96 62.52 7.45
N ALA A 54 48.56 61.90 6.32
CA ALA A 54 48.20 62.44 4.97
C ALA A 54 49.11 63.44 4.20
N PRO A 55 49.14 63.37 2.86
CA PRO A 55 48.43 64.40 2.05
C PRO A 55 47.79 63.88 0.74
N VAL A 56 47.50 64.78 -0.21
CA VAL A 56 46.58 64.64 -1.37
C VAL A 56 47.22 65.20 -2.67
N ASP A 57 46.75 64.80 -3.87
CA ASP A 57 46.30 65.70 -5.00
C ASP A 57 46.69 65.36 -6.48
N ALA A 58 45.78 65.79 -7.40
CA ALA A 58 45.88 66.24 -8.82
C ALA A 58 46.48 65.43 -10.01
N GLY A 59 45.91 65.72 -11.21
CA GLY A 59 46.47 65.49 -12.58
C GLY A 59 45.97 64.23 -13.31
N GLU A 60 45.07 64.20 -14.31
CA GLU A 60 44.67 65.07 -15.45
C GLU A 60 45.42 64.82 -16.80
N ARG A 61 44.63 64.67 -17.89
CA ARG A 61 44.93 64.82 -19.34
C ARG A 61 45.15 63.57 -20.25
N ARG A 62 44.72 63.80 -21.50
CA ARG A 62 44.67 63.01 -22.76
C ARG A 62 45.77 63.55 -23.73
N PRO A 63 46.12 62.96 -24.91
CA PRO A 63 45.18 62.48 -25.95
C PRO A 63 45.64 61.33 -26.89
N ALA A 64 44.85 61.11 -27.97
CA ALA A 64 45.09 60.20 -29.11
C ALA A 64 45.91 60.91 -30.24
N PRO A 65 46.08 60.38 -31.49
CA PRO A 65 45.04 59.96 -32.46
C PRO A 65 45.35 58.58 -33.13
N SER A 66 44.72 58.05 -34.18
CA SER A 66 43.75 58.50 -35.21
C SER A 66 42.78 57.31 -35.55
N THR A 67 42.01 57.15 -36.64
CA THR A 67 41.73 57.85 -37.92
C THR A 67 40.27 57.53 -38.36
N LYS A 68 39.79 58.03 -39.52
CA LYS A 68 38.55 57.61 -40.23
C LYS A 68 38.70 57.79 -41.76
N PRO A 69 37.78 57.22 -42.58
CA PRO A 69 36.98 58.09 -43.47
C PRO A 69 35.47 58.19 -43.15
N ARG A 70 34.78 59.06 -43.92
CA ARG A 70 33.35 59.49 -43.90
C ARG A 70 32.84 59.46 -45.38
N PRO A 71 31.67 60.04 -45.83
CA PRO A 71 30.56 60.79 -45.19
C PRO A 71 29.24 59.95 -45.20
N GLN A 72 27.97 60.40 -45.18
CA GLN A 72 27.23 61.68 -45.20
C GLN A 72 26.05 61.68 -44.18
N ALA A 73 25.28 62.77 -44.10
CA ALA A 73 23.99 63.00 -43.39
C ALA A 73 23.45 64.41 -43.80
N PRO A 74 22.26 64.92 -43.36
CA PRO A 74 21.11 64.36 -42.60
C PRO A 74 19.78 64.48 -43.45
N ALA A 75 18.50 64.42 -43.05
CA ALA A 75 17.64 64.46 -41.84
C ALA A 75 16.18 64.08 -42.29
N PRO A 76 15.06 64.23 -41.53
CA PRO A 76 14.87 64.39 -40.07
C PRO A 76 13.80 63.44 -39.45
N THR A 77 13.77 63.28 -38.11
CA THR A 77 12.58 63.45 -37.21
C THR A 77 12.92 63.09 -35.74
N ASN A 78 12.05 63.50 -34.80
CA ASN A 78 12.21 63.65 -33.34
C ASN A 78 12.95 62.55 -32.53
N PRO A 79 13.57 62.92 -31.37
CA PRO A 79 14.29 62.00 -30.51
C PRO A 79 13.40 61.22 -29.53
N GLN A 80 13.68 59.92 -29.37
CA GLN A 80 13.30 59.16 -28.18
C GLN A 80 14.39 59.25 -27.11
N THR A 81 14.01 59.17 -25.84
CA THR A 81 14.93 59.18 -24.69
C THR A 81 15.73 57.87 -24.59
N PRO A 82 17.02 57.92 -24.19
CA PRO A 82 17.85 56.72 -24.11
C PRO A 82 17.42 55.81 -22.96
N SER A 83 17.27 54.51 -23.27
CA SER A 83 16.94 53.48 -22.30
C SER A 83 17.98 53.37 -21.19
N ARG A 84 17.54 53.41 -19.92
CA ARG A 84 18.33 52.90 -18.80
C ARG A 84 18.44 51.38 -18.94
N THR A 85 19.64 50.89 -19.22
CA THR A 85 19.96 49.46 -19.12
C THR A 85 19.66 48.96 -17.70
N LYS A 86 18.63 48.12 -17.55
CA LYS A 86 18.44 47.35 -16.32
C LYS A 86 19.68 46.47 -16.10
N PRO A 87 20.17 46.31 -14.85
CA PRO A 87 21.20 45.32 -14.57
C PRO A 87 20.68 43.93 -14.98
N ARG A 88 21.51 43.18 -15.71
CA ARG A 88 21.20 41.79 -16.09
C ARG A 88 21.09 40.97 -14.80
N ALA A 89 19.95 40.30 -14.58
CA ALA A 89 19.81 39.38 -13.47
C ALA A 89 20.91 38.30 -13.55
N PRO A 90 21.52 37.90 -12.42
CA PRO A 90 22.53 36.85 -12.42
C PRO A 90 21.90 35.56 -12.91
N VAL A 91 22.50 34.95 -13.94
CA VAL A 91 22.24 33.55 -14.27
C VAL A 91 22.91 32.74 -13.17
N LEU A 92 22.13 32.04 -12.35
CA LEU A 92 22.66 31.04 -11.44
C LEU A 92 23.34 29.97 -12.29
N ASN A 93 24.65 29.85 -12.13
CA ASN A 93 25.47 28.94 -12.91
C ASN A 93 25.58 27.61 -12.15
N ASP A 94 24.42 26.96 -11.96
CA ASP A 94 24.17 25.82 -11.05
C ASP A 94 24.82 24.50 -11.48
N LYS A 95 26.05 24.55 -12.02
CA LYS A 95 26.86 23.35 -12.19
C LYS A 95 27.22 22.81 -10.79
N PRO A 96 26.85 21.55 -10.44
CA PRO A 96 27.20 21.00 -9.14
C PRO A 96 28.71 21.01 -8.90
N ALA A 97 29.10 21.28 -7.66
CA ALA A 97 30.43 20.91 -7.18
C ALA A 97 30.61 19.39 -7.34
N PRO A 98 31.85 18.89 -7.51
CA PRO A 98 32.10 17.48 -7.77
C PRO A 98 31.59 16.62 -6.60
N VAL A 99 30.45 15.96 -6.83
CA VAL A 99 29.82 15.08 -5.83
C VAL A 99 30.78 13.97 -5.48
N THR A 100 31.08 13.86 -4.19
CA THR A 100 31.99 12.84 -3.66
C THR A 100 31.20 11.65 -3.15
N ALA A 101 31.72 10.44 -3.37
CA ALA A 101 31.09 9.19 -2.97
C ALA A 101 32.07 8.41 -2.08
N GLU A 102 31.71 8.21 -0.81
CA GLU A 102 32.53 7.54 0.20
C GLU A 102 31.88 6.21 0.60
N SER A 103 32.63 5.10 0.59
CA SER A 103 32.13 3.84 1.14
C SER A 103 32.34 3.81 2.65
N ILE A 104 31.23 3.85 3.41
CA ILE A 104 31.25 3.92 4.86
C ILE A 104 30.71 2.64 5.51
N ARG A 105 31.14 2.43 6.76
CA ARG A 105 30.66 1.36 7.64
C ARG A 105 29.84 1.95 8.78
N PRO A 106 28.84 1.24 9.31
CA PRO A 106 28.17 1.69 10.51
C PRO A 106 29.12 1.59 11.71
N VAL A 107 29.08 2.58 12.60
CA VAL A 107 29.83 2.61 13.86
C VAL A 107 29.17 1.76 14.95
N SER A 108 27.97 1.22 14.71
CA SER A 108 27.34 0.17 15.51
C SER A 108 26.51 -0.74 14.63
N VAL A 109 26.60 -2.05 14.87
CA VAL A 109 25.67 -3.08 14.36
C VAL A 109 25.14 -3.86 15.56
N THR A 110 23.82 -3.96 15.67
CA THR A 110 23.13 -4.49 16.85
C THR A 110 21.86 -5.21 16.43
N GLN A 111 21.33 -6.12 17.27
CA GLN A 111 19.99 -6.67 17.10
C GLN A 111 19.12 -6.36 18.32
N VAL A 112 17.86 -6.00 18.08
CA VAL A 112 16.83 -5.81 19.13
C VAL A 112 15.53 -6.49 18.72
N ASN A 113 14.72 -6.88 19.70
CA ASN A 113 13.38 -7.42 19.47
C ASN A 113 12.33 -6.46 20.04
N PHE A 114 11.45 -5.93 19.19
CA PHE A 114 10.52 -4.85 19.55
C PHE A 114 9.52 -5.30 20.62
N ARG A 115 8.95 -6.51 20.49
CA ARG A 115 8.03 -7.10 21.48
C ARG A 115 8.68 -7.28 22.85
N GLN A 116 9.93 -7.74 22.90
CA GLN A 116 10.68 -7.87 24.16
C GLN A 116 10.95 -6.51 24.81
N LEU A 117 11.43 -5.52 24.05
CA LEU A 117 11.67 -4.16 24.57
C LEU A 117 10.37 -3.53 25.08
N ALA A 118 9.26 -3.66 24.36
CA ALA A 118 7.96 -3.11 24.78
C ALA A 118 7.43 -3.78 26.06
N GLN A 119 7.65 -5.09 26.23
CA GLN A 119 7.32 -5.79 27.48
C GLN A 119 8.19 -5.34 28.66
N LEU A 120 9.49 -5.11 28.45
CA LEU A 120 10.40 -4.59 29.47
C LEU A 120 10.04 -3.15 29.87
N ALA A 121 9.74 -2.28 28.90
CA ALA A 121 9.28 -0.91 29.15
C ALA A 121 7.97 -0.88 29.97
N LYS A 122 6.96 -1.67 29.59
CA LYS A 122 5.70 -1.81 30.33
C LYS A 122 5.94 -2.30 31.77
N ARG A 123 6.84 -3.28 32.00
CA ARG A 123 7.22 -3.75 33.34
C ARG A 123 7.93 -2.66 34.16
N ALA A 124 8.88 -1.93 33.58
CA ALA A 124 9.59 -0.85 34.25
C ALA A 124 8.64 0.29 34.67
N GLN A 125 7.67 0.65 33.81
CA GLN A 125 6.66 1.66 34.13
C GLN A 125 5.71 1.19 35.25
N ALA A 126 5.31 -0.09 35.27
CA ALA A 126 4.50 -0.66 36.35
C ALA A 126 5.23 -0.66 37.70
N LEU A 127 6.52 -0.97 37.72
CA LEU A 127 7.38 -0.89 38.91
C LEU A 127 7.54 0.56 39.40
N ARG A 128 7.72 1.52 38.49
CA ARG A 128 7.73 2.96 38.84
C ARG A 128 6.41 3.40 39.50
N LYS A 129 5.27 3.03 38.90
CA LYS A 129 3.93 3.34 39.44
C LYS A 129 3.62 2.66 40.79
N THR A 130 4.24 1.53 41.10
CA THR A 130 4.11 0.89 42.44
C THR A 130 5.05 1.50 43.48
N ALA A 131 6.22 2.01 43.07
CA ALA A 131 7.13 2.73 43.97
C ALA A 131 6.59 4.10 44.43
N THR A 132 5.77 4.77 43.62
CA THR A 132 5.18 6.09 43.95
C THR A 132 3.95 6.02 44.87
N ASN A 133 3.29 4.87 44.99
CA ASN A 133 1.96 4.78 45.61
C ASN A 133 2.00 4.59 47.14
N GLY A 134 2.53 5.59 47.83
CA GLY A 134 2.44 5.72 49.29
C GLY A 134 1.03 6.08 49.77
N ARG A 135 0.14 5.06 49.88
CA ARG A 135 -1.23 5.14 50.45
C ARG A 135 -2.17 6.19 49.85
N ALA A 136 -3.04 5.73 48.94
CA ALA A 136 -4.44 6.17 48.89
C ALA A 136 -5.34 4.94 49.11
N ALA A 137 -6.47 5.11 49.80
CA ALA A 137 -7.44 4.04 50.06
C ALA A 137 -8.57 4.08 49.01
N PRO A 138 -9.17 2.94 48.63
CA PRO A 138 -10.26 2.92 47.66
C PRO A 138 -11.57 3.44 48.26
N ILE A 139 -12.33 4.19 47.46
CA ILE A 139 -13.73 4.50 47.69
C ILE A 139 -14.57 3.58 46.77
N PRO A 140 -15.55 2.82 47.29
CA PRO A 140 -16.37 1.92 46.47
C PRO A 140 -17.55 2.64 45.82
N GLY A 141 -17.88 2.24 44.58
CA GLY A 141 -19.08 2.68 43.86
C GLY A 141 -19.31 1.80 42.62
N THR A 142 -20.54 1.33 42.44
CA THR A 142 -21.06 0.54 41.30
C THR A 142 -22.47 1.05 40.99
N ILE A 143 -23.15 0.46 39.98
CA ILE A 143 -24.55 0.75 39.52
C ILE A 143 -24.60 1.94 38.53
N GLU A 144 -25.20 1.83 37.33
CA GLU A 144 -25.78 0.67 36.60
C GLU A 144 -25.81 0.95 35.08
N ASP A 145 -25.80 -0.11 34.26
CA ASP A 145 -26.23 -0.03 32.86
C ASP A 145 -27.75 -0.24 32.77
N THR A 146 -28.49 0.68 32.14
CA THR A 146 -29.85 0.39 31.60
C THR A 146 -30.08 1.11 30.25
N PRO A 147 -30.87 0.53 29.32
CA PRO A 147 -30.83 0.92 27.91
C PRO A 147 -32.04 1.71 27.39
N ASN A 148 -31.89 2.20 26.15
CA ASN A 148 -32.90 2.75 25.23
C ASN A 148 -33.55 4.12 25.54
N ALA A 149 -33.27 5.08 24.64
CA ALA A 149 -34.32 5.78 23.90
C ALA A 149 -33.83 6.09 22.48
N GLN A 150 -34.70 6.00 21.48
CA GLN A 150 -34.38 6.43 20.11
C GLN A 150 -34.50 7.95 20.00
N ALA A 151 -33.57 8.60 19.28
CA ALA A 151 -33.72 9.97 18.82
C ALA A 151 -33.73 9.97 17.28
N THR A 152 -34.81 10.47 16.68
CA THR A 152 -34.90 10.71 15.23
C THR A 152 -34.08 11.93 14.83
N PRO A 153 -33.41 11.93 13.66
CA PRO A 153 -32.70 13.11 13.19
C PRO A 153 -33.69 14.25 12.85
N PRO A 154 -33.38 15.52 13.18
CA PRO A 154 -34.10 16.65 12.63
C PRO A 154 -33.80 16.79 11.12
N ALA A 155 -34.78 17.24 10.35
CA ALA A 155 -34.67 17.34 8.90
C ALA A 155 -34.70 18.79 8.41
N ALA A 156 -33.97 19.04 7.31
CA ALA A 156 -33.94 20.28 6.53
C ALA A 156 -33.30 21.51 7.24
N ASN A 157 -32.80 22.53 6.53
CA ASN A 157 -32.92 22.78 5.09
C ASN A 157 -31.69 23.57 4.58
N LEU A 158 -31.06 23.13 3.49
CA LEU A 158 -30.10 23.93 2.71
C LEU A 158 -30.48 23.84 1.24
N GLN A 159 -30.74 25.00 0.61
CA GLN A 159 -31.15 25.08 -0.78
C GLN A 159 -29.95 25.42 -1.67
N THR A 160 -29.81 24.66 -2.75
CA THR A 160 -28.63 24.61 -3.63
C THR A 160 -28.51 25.79 -4.60
N THR A 161 -27.28 26.23 -4.86
CA THR A 161 -26.91 26.94 -6.10
C THR A 161 -25.58 26.40 -6.67
N GLU A 162 -25.67 25.28 -7.39
CA GLU A 162 -24.67 24.79 -8.36
C GLU A 162 -24.68 25.67 -9.64
N PRO A 163 -23.77 25.51 -10.63
CA PRO A 163 -22.62 24.58 -10.72
C PRO A 163 -21.26 25.31 -10.85
N PRO A 164 -20.11 24.61 -10.75
CA PRO A 164 -19.63 23.78 -11.86
C PRO A 164 -19.80 22.27 -11.60
N ALA A 165 -19.85 21.51 -12.70
CA ALA A 165 -20.34 20.13 -12.75
C ALA A 165 -19.79 19.20 -11.65
N PRO A 166 -20.62 18.27 -11.12
CA PRO A 166 -20.25 17.43 -10.00
C PRO A 166 -19.03 16.57 -10.35
N PHE A 167 -17.98 16.71 -9.55
CA PHE A 167 -16.94 15.71 -9.47
C PHE A 167 -17.53 14.42 -8.88
N ALA A 168 -16.89 13.29 -9.15
CA ALA A 168 -17.27 12.05 -8.47
C ALA A 168 -16.74 12.10 -7.03
N ALA A 169 -17.54 11.68 -6.06
CA ALA A 169 -17.08 11.57 -4.68
C ALA A 169 -15.98 10.51 -4.53
N SER A 170 -15.09 10.70 -3.55
CA SER A 170 -14.24 9.60 -3.07
C SER A 170 -15.09 8.59 -2.28
N PRO A 171 -14.83 7.28 -2.37
CA PRO A 171 -15.52 6.30 -1.53
C PRO A 171 -15.13 6.51 -0.06
N ALA A 172 -16.09 6.27 0.84
CA ALA A 172 -15.88 6.27 2.29
C ALA A 172 -14.85 5.19 2.72
N PRO A 173 -14.17 5.38 3.87
CA PRO A 173 -13.13 4.43 4.30
C PRO A 173 -13.76 3.11 4.74
N SER A 174 -13.16 2.00 4.31
CA SER A 174 -13.63 0.65 4.67
C SER A 174 -13.17 0.20 6.05
N GLN A 175 -12.23 0.92 6.65
CA GLN A 175 -11.77 0.75 8.04
C GLN A 175 -11.08 2.03 8.51
N THR A 176 -11.32 2.49 9.74
CA THR A 176 -10.51 3.54 10.39
C THR A 176 -10.23 3.19 11.85
N PHE A 177 -9.14 3.71 12.42
CA PHE A 177 -8.83 3.62 13.86
C PHE A 177 -7.75 4.62 14.28
N LEU A 178 -7.74 4.99 15.57
CA LEU A 178 -6.67 5.78 16.18
C LEU A 178 -5.31 5.12 15.93
N ALA A 179 -4.42 5.83 15.26
CA ALA A 179 -3.04 5.41 15.07
C ALA A 179 -2.23 5.73 16.32
N GLN A 180 -2.15 7.00 16.72
CA GLN A 180 -1.45 7.41 17.93
C GLN A 180 -1.89 8.80 18.40
N GLU A 181 -2.26 8.89 19.68
CA GLU A 181 -2.50 10.13 20.41
C GLU A 181 -1.19 10.82 20.82
N ASP A 182 -1.24 12.14 21.06
CA ASP A 182 -0.19 12.93 21.71
C ASP A 182 0.04 12.45 23.15
N ALA A 183 0.88 11.43 23.28
CA ALA A 183 1.29 10.80 24.52
C ALA A 183 2.81 10.98 24.75
N PRO A 184 3.24 11.09 26.01
CA PRO A 184 4.65 11.21 26.34
C PRO A 184 5.45 9.95 25.93
N LYS A 185 6.75 10.08 25.73
CA LYS A 185 7.66 8.98 25.37
C LYS A 185 7.46 7.77 26.31
N ALA A 186 7.17 6.59 25.76
CA ALA A 186 6.77 5.42 26.54
C ALA A 186 7.81 5.05 27.61
N GLY A 187 7.35 4.91 28.85
CA GLY A 187 8.20 4.69 30.03
C GLY A 187 8.51 5.96 30.85
N THR A 188 8.23 7.15 30.30
CA THR A 188 8.25 8.43 31.03
C THR A 188 6.87 8.77 31.61
N THR A 189 6.66 10.03 32.03
CA THR A 189 5.35 10.57 32.44
C THR A 189 4.97 11.89 31.75
N ASN A 190 5.94 12.79 31.50
CA ASN A 190 5.69 14.15 31.00
C ASN A 190 6.61 14.53 29.81
N ASP A 191 7.31 13.57 29.20
CA ASP A 191 8.25 13.80 28.10
C ASP A 191 7.49 13.81 26.76
N PHE A 192 6.82 14.92 26.47
CA PHE A 192 6.09 15.15 25.21
C PHE A 192 7.01 15.79 24.17
N PHE A 193 6.76 15.53 22.88
CA PHE A 193 7.52 16.11 21.78
C PHE A 193 6.59 16.87 20.81
N ILE A 194 7.15 17.89 20.13
CA ILE A 194 6.62 18.47 18.89
C ILE A 194 7.79 18.80 17.95
N PRO A 195 7.59 18.76 16.63
CA PRO A 195 6.43 18.18 15.94
C PRO A 195 6.28 16.65 16.17
N PRO A 196 5.08 16.07 16.11
CA PRO A 196 4.89 14.62 15.99
C PRO A 196 5.70 13.98 14.86
N ASP A 197 5.69 14.58 13.67
CA ASP A 197 6.25 14.03 12.43
C ASP A 197 5.65 12.68 12.06
N THR A 198 4.38 12.76 11.65
CA THR A 198 3.54 11.58 11.42
C THR A 198 3.97 10.76 10.23
N ASN A 199 4.27 9.49 10.51
CA ASN A 199 4.69 8.55 9.52
C ASN A 199 4.26 7.13 9.94
N GLY A 200 4.26 6.18 9.00
CA GLY A 200 3.79 4.83 9.28
C GLY A 200 3.78 3.93 8.05
N ALA A 201 3.71 2.62 8.23
CA ALA A 201 3.64 1.67 7.13
C ALA A 201 2.65 0.52 7.38
N VAL A 202 2.19 -0.07 6.28
CA VAL A 202 1.26 -1.19 6.24
C VAL A 202 2.01 -2.44 5.78
N GLY A 203 1.95 -3.49 6.58
CA GLY A 203 2.44 -4.82 6.21
C GLY A 203 1.30 -5.74 5.80
N LEU A 204 1.56 -7.05 5.79
CA LEU A 204 0.57 -8.06 5.44
C LEU A 204 -0.59 -8.09 6.45
N ASP A 205 -0.28 -8.22 7.74
CA ASP A 205 -1.24 -8.42 8.84
C ASP A 205 -1.16 -7.36 9.97
N ARG A 206 -0.23 -6.40 9.87
CA ARG A 206 -0.03 -5.32 10.87
C ARG A 206 0.13 -3.95 10.21
N VAL A 207 -0.12 -2.89 10.97
CA VAL A 207 0.34 -1.53 10.64
C VAL A 207 1.26 -1.00 11.74
N PHE A 208 2.21 -0.16 11.36
CA PHE A 208 3.20 0.47 12.25
C PHE A 208 3.06 1.98 12.10
N THR A 209 2.89 2.70 13.21
CA THR A 209 2.91 4.17 13.27
C THR A 209 4.14 4.63 14.04
N ASN A 210 4.77 5.70 13.59
CA ASN A 210 5.89 6.33 14.26
C ASN A 210 5.71 7.86 14.27
N THR A 211 5.99 8.42 15.44
CA THR A 211 6.19 9.86 15.68
C THR A 211 7.48 10.02 16.48
N ASN A 212 8.01 11.24 16.60
CA ASN A 212 9.16 11.56 17.45
C ASN A 212 9.01 11.06 18.90
N SER A 213 7.78 10.98 19.40
CA SER A 213 7.48 10.49 20.75
C SER A 213 7.50 8.95 20.84
N ASN A 214 6.78 8.25 19.95
CA ASN A 214 6.51 6.83 20.12
C ASN A 214 6.37 6.06 18.79
N PHE A 215 6.81 4.80 18.81
CA PHE A 215 6.58 3.78 17.81
C PHE A 215 5.47 2.84 18.29
N ARG A 216 4.51 2.50 17.43
CA ARG A 216 3.34 1.69 17.79
C ARG A 216 2.97 0.71 16.68
N VAL A 217 2.79 -0.55 17.07
CA VAL A 217 2.34 -1.65 16.20
C VAL A 217 0.90 -2.00 16.53
N HIS A 218 0.04 -2.01 15.50
CA HIS A 218 -1.35 -2.45 15.59
C HIS A 218 -1.58 -3.73 14.82
N ASP A 219 -2.58 -4.50 15.26
CA ASP A 219 -3.22 -5.47 14.40
C ASP A 219 -3.99 -4.77 13.27
N LYS A 220 -3.78 -5.19 12.02
CA LYS A 220 -4.34 -4.51 10.84
C LYS A 220 -5.83 -4.76 10.67
N THR A 221 -6.33 -5.93 11.06
CA THR A 221 -7.75 -6.29 10.89
C THR A 221 -8.64 -5.69 11.97
N THR A 222 -8.14 -5.53 13.19
CA THR A 222 -8.91 -5.04 14.35
C THR A 222 -8.56 -3.63 14.80
N GLY A 223 -7.47 -3.04 14.30
CA GLY A 223 -6.94 -1.76 14.79
C GLY A 223 -6.31 -1.83 16.19
N ALA A 224 -6.26 -3.01 16.83
CA ALA A 224 -5.85 -3.15 18.21
C ALA A 224 -4.35 -2.89 18.42
N ALA A 225 -3.99 -1.94 19.29
CA ALA A 225 -2.60 -1.61 19.62
C ALA A 225 -1.91 -2.76 20.40
N LEU A 226 -0.97 -3.45 19.75
CA LEU A 226 -0.28 -4.63 20.29
C LEU A 226 0.94 -4.24 21.13
N ALA A 227 1.74 -3.28 20.65
CA ALA A 227 2.97 -2.85 21.30
C ALA A 227 3.26 -1.36 21.03
N THR A 228 3.76 -0.67 22.05
CA THR A 228 4.12 0.76 22.01
C THR A 228 5.46 0.93 22.74
N LEU A 229 6.34 1.78 22.21
CA LEU A 229 7.72 1.93 22.66
C LEU A 229 8.25 3.31 22.21
N SER A 230 9.09 4.00 23.00
CA SER A 230 9.73 5.23 22.51
C SER A 230 10.84 4.94 21.51
N SER A 231 11.07 5.88 20.60
CA SER A 231 12.19 5.89 19.64
C SER A 231 13.53 5.65 20.35
N ASP A 232 13.82 6.42 21.40
CA ASP A 232 15.03 6.26 22.22
C ASP A 232 15.20 4.84 22.79
N THR A 233 14.12 4.16 23.21
CA THR A 233 14.21 2.79 23.74
C THR A 233 14.50 1.76 22.65
N PHE A 234 14.01 1.97 21.42
CA PHE A 234 14.33 1.10 20.28
C PHE A 234 15.81 1.20 19.90
N TRP A 235 16.31 2.44 19.82
CA TRP A 235 17.64 2.73 19.28
C TRP A 235 18.75 2.76 20.33
N ALA A 236 18.47 2.72 21.64
CA ALA A 236 19.46 2.79 22.72
C ALA A 236 20.68 1.86 22.52
N ALA A 237 20.46 0.62 22.06
CA ALA A 237 21.51 -0.37 21.85
C ALA A 237 22.41 -0.10 20.61
N SER A 238 22.14 0.96 19.83
CA SER A 238 23.02 1.46 18.75
C SER A 238 24.10 2.43 19.24
N GLY A 239 24.05 2.84 20.52
CA GLY A 239 24.97 3.83 21.09
C GLY A 239 24.84 5.24 20.49
N GLY A 240 23.72 5.56 19.83
CA GLY A 240 23.30 6.93 19.55
C GLY A 240 22.41 7.48 20.67
N SER A 241 22.10 8.77 20.63
CA SER A 241 21.25 9.47 21.61
C SER A 241 20.58 10.70 20.99
N GLY A 242 19.41 11.06 21.52
CA GLY A 242 18.63 12.19 21.00
C GLY A 242 18.16 11.87 19.59
N PHE A 243 17.21 10.94 19.48
CA PHE A 243 16.67 10.45 18.21
C PHE A 243 15.45 11.27 17.79
N PHE A 244 15.39 11.63 16.50
CA PHE A 244 14.38 12.50 15.90
C PHE A 244 14.16 12.14 14.42
N ASP A 245 13.05 12.59 13.86
CA ASP A 245 12.61 12.43 12.47
C ASP A 245 12.55 10.94 12.02
N PRO A 246 11.63 10.14 12.59
CA PRO A 246 11.50 8.74 12.23
C PRO A 246 10.74 8.54 10.91
N GLN A 247 11.32 7.77 10.00
CA GLN A 247 10.68 7.29 8.76
C GLN A 247 10.52 5.76 8.80
N ILE A 248 9.45 5.23 8.18
CA ILE A 248 9.28 3.79 7.97
C ILE A 248 8.73 3.46 6.58
N GLN A 249 9.16 2.32 6.03
CA GLN A 249 8.59 1.69 4.84
C GLN A 249 8.39 0.18 5.07
N PHE A 250 7.50 -0.43 4.29
CA PHE A 250 7.41 -1.88 4.15
C PHE A 250 7.75 -2.28 2.71
N ASP A 251 8.73 -3.16 2.56
CA ASP A 251 9.08 -3.80 1.30
C ASP A 251 8.21 -5.07 1.11
N PRO A 252 7.26 -5.08 0.16
CA PRO A 252 6.41 -6.24 -0.09
C PRO A 252 7.17 -7.42 -0.72
N TYR A 253 8.23 -7.15 -1.49
CA TYR A 253 8.94 -8.15 -2.30
C TYR A 253 9.88 -9.01 -1.47
N ASN A 254 10.50 -8.45 -0.44
CA ASN A 254 11.27 -9.22 0.56
C ASN A 254 10.50 -9.42 1.88
N GLN A 255 9.30 -8.84 2.02
CA GLN A 255 8.48 -8.83 3.23
C GLN A 255 9.25 -8.28 4.45
N ARG A 256 9.67 -7.01 4.39
CA ARG A 256 10.51 -6.37 5.43
C ARG A 256 10.08 -4.96 5.76
N TRP A 257 9.96 -4.70 7.06
CA TRP A 257 9.94 -3.36 7.64
C TRP A 257 11.35 -2.76 7.63
N VAL A 258 11.44 -1.51 7.19
CA VAL A 258 12.65 -0.69 7.13
C VAL A 258 12.38 0.64 7.83
N LEU A 259 13.20 1.01 8.81
CA LEU A 259 13.13 2.33 9.47
C LEU A 259 14.41 3.13 9.20
N ALA A 260 14.26 4.45 9.13
CA ALA A 260 15.35 5.42 9.22
C ALA A 260 15.07 6.45 10.34
N ILE A 261 16.11 7.03 10.92
CA ILE A 261 16.00 8.08 11.95
C ILE A 261 17.28 8.92 12.02
N ALA A 262 17.18 10.19 12.41
CA ALA A 262 18.32 11.03 12.74
C ALA A 262 18.71 10.95 14.23
N SER A 263 19.94 11.34 14.56
CA SER A 263 20.44 11.37 15.94
C SER A 263 21.67 12.24 16.10
N SER A 264 21.89 12.76 17.32
CA SER A 264 23.01 13.67 17.64
C SER A 264 23.03 14.96 16.80
N ALA A 265 21.91 15.68 16.79
CA ALA A 265 21.76 16.99 16.14
C ALA A 265 22.85 17.99 16.57
N GLY A 266 23.17 18.95 15.69
CA GLY A 266 24.16 20.02 15.94
C GLY A 266 25.59 19.52 16.18
N SER A 267 25.95 18.31 15.72
CA SER A 267 27.24 17.68 16.05
C SER A 267 27.88 16.97 14.86
N ALA A 268 29.22 16.99 14.82
CA ALA A 268 30.02 16.21 13.87
C ALA A 268 29.79 14.69 13.97
N ASN A 269 29.25 14.19 15.10
CA ASN A 269 28.86 12.79 15.29
C ASN A 269 27.41 12.50 14.85
N SER A 270 26.72 13.47 14.23
CA SER A 270 25.36 13.30 13.68
C SER A 270 25.26 12.02 12.86
N SER A 271 24.29 11.19 13.20
CA SER A 271 24.22 9.81 12.73
C SER A 271 22.83 9.44 12.27
N ILE A 272 22.75 8.71 11.16
CA ILE A 272 21.51 8.07 10.70
C ILE A 272 21.47 6.64 11.26
N GLY A 273 20.39 6.33 11.97
CA GLY A 273 19.99 4.97 12.28
C GLY A 273 19.24 4.37 11.10
N VAL A 274 19.59 3.15 10.69
CA VAL A 274 18.82 2.35 9.73
C VAL A 274 18.52 1.00 10.38
N ALA A 275 17.26 0.58 10.38
CA ALA A 275 16.84 -0.69 10.96
C ALA A 275 16.08 -1.52 9.92
N VAL A 276 16.43 -2.80 9.82
CA VAL A 276 15.78 -3.75 8.90
C VAL A 276 15.32 -4.96 9.71
N SER A 277 14.03 -5.24 9.66
CA SER A 277 13.43 -6.42 10.29
C SER A 277 14.03 -7.74 9.75
N GLN A 278 13.86 -8.83 10.49
CA GLN A 278 14.24 -10.18 10.04
C GLN A 278 13.08 -10.92 9.36
N THR A 279 11.84 -10.46 9.54
CA THR A 279 10.59 -11.10 9.09
C THR A 279 9.51 -10.05 8.78
N SER A 280 8.33 -10.49 8.33
CA SER A 280 7.12 -9.68 8.18
C SER A 280 6.49 -9.20 9.50
N ASP A 281 6.86 -9.73 10.67
CA ASP A 281 6.35 -9.27 11.98
C ASP A 281 7.06 -7.97 12.44
N PRO A 282 6.38 -6.80 12.49
CA PRO A 282 6.96 -5.53 12.97
C PRO A 282 7.25 -5.51 14.46
N ALA A 283 6.66 -6.41 15.24
CA ALA A 283 7.00 -6.58 16.65
C ALA A 283 8.16 -7.60 16.83
N GLY A 284 8.72 -8.11 15.74
CA GLY A 284 9.82 -9.08 15.71
C GLY A 284 11.22 -8.49 15.98
N THR A 285 12.23 -9.16 15.44
CA THR A 285 13.65 -8.79 15.59
C THR A 285 14.12 -7.94 14.41
N TYR A 286 14.92 -6.92 14.70
CA TYR A 286 15.53 -6.02 13.72
C TYR A 286 17.06 -6.04 13.82
N ASN A 287 17.73 -5.95 12.67
CA ASN A 287 19.13 -5.55 12.57
C ASN A 287 19.19 -4.02 12.55
N LEU A 288 19.90 -3.41 13.50
CA LEU A 288 20.10 -1.97 13.64
C LEU A 288 21.52 -1.61 13.20
N PHE A 289 21.64 -0.60 12.36
CA PHE A 289 22.88 -0.01 11.88
C PHE A 289 22.89 1.48 12.24
N ARG A 290 24.00 2.01 12.75
CA ARG A 290 24.18 3.46 12.95
C ARG A 290 25.36 3.96 12.11
N PHE A 291 25.09 4.82 11.15
CA PHE A 291 26.10 5.43 10.27
C PHE A 291 26.32 6.89 10.69
N VAL A 292 27.57 7.30 10.92
CA VAL A 292 27.89 8.72 11.09
C VAL A 292 27.82 9.38 9.71
N VAL A 293 27.03 10.45 9.60
CA VAL A 293 26.87 11.25 8.38
C VAL A 293 27.23 12.72 8.58
N GLY A 294 27.40 13.17 9.83
CA GLY A 294 28.08 14.43 10.13
C GLY A 294 29.58 14.38 9.80
N CYS A 295 30.26 15.50 9.98
CA CYS A 295 31.72 15.62 9.88
C CYS A 295 32.21 16.86 10.66
N ALA A 296 33.47 16.84 11.10
CA ALA A 296 34.06 17.95 11.84
C ALA A 296 34.59 19.04 10.88
N GLY A 297 34.60 20.30 11.33
CA GLY A 297 35.17 21.40 10.55
C GLY A 297 36.62 21.12 10.14
N GLY A 298 36.94 21.33 8.87
CA GLY A 298 38.24 20.98 8.28
C GLY A 298 38.39 19.52 7.84
N THR A 299 37.35 18.68 7.95
CA THR A 299 37.34 17.36 7.30
C THR A 299 37.31 17.53 5.77
N ALA A 300 38.00 16.66 5.02
CA ALA A 300 37.91 16.67 3.56
C ALA A 300 36.49 16.38 3.08
N ASN A 301 36.04 17.09 2.04
CA ASN A 301 34.69 16.97 1.45
C ASN A 301 33.53 17.27 2.43
N CYS A 302 33.81 18.05 3.47
CA CYS A 302 32.90 18.59 4.47
C CYS A 302 32.84 20.12 4.32
N ASP A 303 31.79 20.77 4.83
CA ASP A 303 31.79 22.23 5.01
C ASP A 303 32.91 22.65 6.00
N PRO A 304 33.60 23.79 5.81
CA PRO A 304 34.69 24.21 6.70
C PRO A 304 34.28 24.39 8.17
N GLN A 305 33.01 24.71 8.45
CA GLN A 305 32.42 24.83 9.79
C GLN A 305 31.98 23.48 10.39
N GLY A 306 32.12 22.38 9.64
CA GLY A 306 31.65 21.03 9.98
C GLY A 306 30.18 20.85 9.66
N GLU A 307 29.72 19.62 9.43
CA GLU A 307 28.32 19.33 9.07
C GLU A 307 27.63 18.38 10.06
N TRP A 308 26.34 18.58 10.24
CA TRP A 308 25.39 17.64 10.84
C TRP A 308 24.19 17.43 9.92
N ALA A 309 23.41 16.39 10.17
CA ALA A 309 22.34 15.94 9.28
C ALA A 309 20.97 15.99 9.97
N ASP A 310 19.99 16.44 9.21
CA ASP A 310 18.64 16.79 9.65
C ASP A 310 17.62 16.31 8.60
N PHE A 311 16.34 16.20 8.98
CA PHE A 311 15.23 15.95 8.06
C PHE A 311 15.38 14.69 7.15
N PRO A 312 15.67 13.49 7.71
CA PRO A 312 15.80 12.24 6.96
C PRO A 312 14.54 11.87 6.18
N MET A 313 14.68 11.72 4.87
CA MET A 313 13.67 11.19 3.95
C MET A 313 14.07 9.78 3.50
N LEU A 314 13.13 8.83 3.52
CA LEU A 314 13.38 7.40 3.26
C LEU A 314 12.70 6.93 1.98
N GLY A 315 13.46 6.24 1.13
CA GLY A 315 12.98 5.55 -0.07
C GLY A 315 13.85 4.33 -0.37
N PHE A 316 13.39 3.44 -1.24
CA PHE A 316 14.11 2.21 -1.57
C PHE A 316 13.79 1.68 -2.96
N ASN A 317 14.69 0.85 -3.47
CA ASN A 317 14.41 -0.15 -4.50
C ASN A 317 15.06 -1.49 -4.09
N LYS A 318 15.04 -2.50 -4.96
CA LYS A 318 15.62 -3.83 -4.65
C LYS A 318 17.13 -3.80 -4.30
N ASN A 319 17.86 -2.78 -4.77
CA ASN A 319 19.31 -2.63 -4.66
C ASN A 319 19.74 -1.84 -3.42
N TRP A 320 19.07 -0.73 -3.12
CA TRP A 320 19.46 0.20 -2.04
C TRP A 320 18.27 0.63 -1.17
N LEU A 321 18.57 0.84 0.11
CA LEU A 321 17.81 1.74 0.97
C LEU A 321 18.50 3.10 0.89
N ALA A 322 17.76 4.16 0.55
CA ALA A 322 18.27 5.51 0.57
C ALA A 322 17.66 6.28 1.73
N VAL A 323 18.52 6.80 2.60
CA VAL A 323 18.16 7.88 3.51
C VAL A 323 18.83 9.14 2.98
N SER A 324 18.03 10.17 2.75
CA SER A 324 18.51 11.46 2.26
C SER A 324 18.26 12.53 3.31
N VAL A 325 19.14 13.52 3.42
CA VAL A 325 19.17 14.46 4.54
C VAL A 325 19.50 15.88 4.09
N ASN A 326 18.95 16.86 4.80
CA ASN A 326 19.43 18.23 4.75
C ASN A 326 20.72 18.33 5.58
N MET A 327 21.75 19.02 5.07
CA MET A 327 23.04 19.16 5.76
C MET A 327 23.21 20.59 6.28
N PHE A 328 23.60 20.72 7.54
CA PHE A 328 23.67 22.00 8.24
C PHE A 328 25.02 22.17 8.93
N GLU A 329 25.50 23.41 9.04
CA GLU A 329 26.79 23.69 9.68
C GLU A 329 26.75 23.38 11.20
N VAL A 330 27.84 22.83 11.75
CA VAL A 330 27.98 22.51 13.19
C VAL A 330 28.31 23.76 13.99
N ALA A 331 29.28 24.55 13.55
CA ALA A 331 29.56 25.86 14.11
C ALA A 331 28.61 26.89 13.48
N ALA A 332 27.41 27.07 14.06
CA ALA A 332 26.39 27.98 13.53
C ALA A 332 26.90 29.43 13.37
N THR A 333 27.10 29.85 12.11
CA THR A 333 27.52 31.19 11.68
C THR A 333 26.42 31.97 10.94
N GLY A 334 25.29 31.33 10.64
CA GLY A 334 24.15 31.94 9.98
C GLY A 334 23.49 33.09 10.77
N PRO A 335 22.57 33.84 10.12
CA PRO A 335 21.85 34.95 10.76
C PRO A 335 21.20 34.53 12.08
N ASN A 336 21.27 35.42 13.07
CA ASN A 336 20.79 35.20 14.45
C ASN A 336 21.43 34.00 15.19
N GLY A 337 22.52 33.43 14.67
CA GLY A 337 23.16 32.23 15.24
C GLY A 337 22.48 30.91 14.87
N ALA A 338 21.61 30.92 13.86
CA ALA A 338 21.04 29.69 13.30
C ALA A 338 22.06 28.94 12.43
N PRO A 339 22.06 27.59 12.39
CA PRO A 339 22.93 26.84 11.52
C PRO A 339 22.50 27.01 10.06
N ARG A 340 23.44 27.42 9.21
CA ARG A 340 23.26 27.60 7.76
C ARG A 340 23.19 26.25 7.04
N ASN A 341 22.28 26.13 6.06
CA ASN A 341 22.27 25.01 5.12
C ASN A 341 23.60 24.96 4.35
N THR A 342 24.28 23.81 4.37
CA THR A 342 25.46 23.50 3.56
C THR A 342 25.04 22.81 2.25
N GLY A 343 23.97 22.02 2.30
CA GLY A 343 23.35 21.36 1.15
C GLY A 343 22.63 20.07 1.55
N PHE A 344 23.13 18.95 1.03
CA PHE A 344 22.41 17.68 1.01
C PHE A 344 23.35 16.50 1.29
N GLY A 345 22.81 15.37 1.72
CA GLY A 345 23.53 14.10 1.83
C GLY A 345 22.65 12.92 1.43
N ALA A 346 23.23 11.92 0.77
CA ALA A 346 22.51 10.69 0.40
C ALA A 346 23.27 9.45 0.90
N LEU A 347 22.71 8.77 1.91
CA LEU A 347 23.19 7.51 2.45
C LEU A 347 22.51 6.34 1.74
N LEU A 348 23.24 5.66 0.85
CA LEU A 348 22.74 4.48 0.14
C LEU A 348 23.26 3.21 0.80
N VAL A 349 22.43 2.58 1.63
CA VAL A 349 22.74 1.29 2.27
C VAL A 349 22.50 0.17 1.25
N ASN A 350 23.47 -0.73 1.10
CA ASN A 350 23.37 -1.94 0.30
C ASN A 350 22.25 -2.84 0.86
N TYR A 351 21.08 -2.83 0.22
CA TYR A 351 19.89 -3.40 0.83
C TYR A 351 19.93 -4.93 0.95
N PRO A 352 20.40 -5.71 -0.04
CA PRO A 352 20.62 -7.15 0.12
C PRO A 352 21.52 -7.50 1.32
N SER A 353 22.60 -6.72 1.55
CA SER A 353 23.49 -6.91 2.71
C SER A 353 22.80 -6.56 4.02
N ALA A 354 22.04 -5.47 4.06
CA ALA A 354 21.31 -5.05 5.27
C ALA A 354 20.23 -6.06 5.68
N ARG A 355 19.53 -6.68 4.72
CA ARG A 355 18.61 -7.81 4.99
C ARG A 355 19.33 -9.03 5.60
N ALA A 356 20.60 -9.24 5.24
CA ALA A 356 21.46 -10.27 5.81
C ALA A 356 22.16 -9.87 7.12
N GLY A 357 21.87 -8.68 7.68
CA GLY A 357 22.48 -8.17 8.91
C GLY A 357 23.86 -7.52 8.73
N VAL A 358 24.31 -7.27 7.48
CA VAL A 358 25.63 -6.70 7.18
C VAL A 358 25.47 -5.25 6.70
N GLY A 359 25.88 -4.30 7.54
CA GLY A 359 25.82 -2.88 7.21
C GLY A 359 26.97 -2.44 6.30
N VAL A 360 26.62 -2.03 5.08
CA VAL A 360 27.53 -1.40 4.10
C VAL A 360 26.77 -0.27 3.41
N ALA A 361 27.38 0.90 3.28
CA ALA A 361 26.75 2.01 2.56
C ALA A 361 27.75 2.79 1.71
N THR A 362 27.22 3.53 0.74
CA THR A 362 27.90 4.66 0.10
C THR A 362 27.21 5.95 0.53
N LEU A 363 27.97 6.89 1.09
CA LEU A 363 27.50 8.23 1.41
C LEU A 363 27.96 9.19 0.31
N PHE A 364 27.02 9.91 -0.29
CA PHE A 364 27.31 11.00 -1.21
C PHE A 364 27.28 12.34 -0.47
N ARG A 365 28.27 13.21 -0.73
CA ARG A 365 28.43 14.57 -0.16
C ARG A 365 28.92 15.58 -1.20
N GLY A 366 28.92 16.86 -0.82
CA GLY A 366 29.51 17.96 -1.61
C GLY A 366 28.51 18.64 -2.55
N PHE A 367 27.22 18.44 -2.33
CA PHE A 367 26.17 19.19 -3.02
C PHE A 367 26.06 20.60 -2.43
N GLY A 368 25.80 21.60 -3.26
CA GLY A 368 25.65 22.99 -2.79
C GLY A 368 24.33 23.25 -2.05
N ASN A 369 24.23 24.42 -1.44
CA ASN A 369 23.04 24.88 -0.71
C ASN A 369 21.78 25.12 -1.57
N SER A 370 21.86 24.94 -2.90
CA SER A 370 20.70 24.84 -3.80
C SER A 370 20.03 23.46 -3.80
N PHE A 371 20.52 22.53 -2.97
CA PHE A 371 19.88 21.25 -2.67
C PHE A 371 19.26 21.31 -1.27
N PHE A 372 17.99 20.92 -1.17
CA PHE A 372 17.19 20.86 0.06
C PHE A 372 15.99 19.94 -0.21
N CYS A 373 15.57 19.15 0.78
CA CYS A 373 14.43 18.20 0.72
C CYS A 373 14.39 17.36 -0.57
N VAL A 374 15.52 16.73 -0.91
CA VAL A 374 15.67 15.89 -2.11
C VAL A 374 15.26 14.45 -1.79
N HIS A 375 13.97 14.16 -1.90
CA HIS A 375 13.38 12.92 -1.38
C HIS A 375 13.63 11.71 -2.30
N PRO A 376 14.21 10.60 -1.79
CA PRO A 376 14.36 9.33 -2.52
C PRO A 376 13.00 8.67 -2.76
N VAL A 377 12.87 7.98 -3.88
CA VAL A 377 11.60 7.43 -4.34
C VAL A 377 11.37 6.00 -3.83
N THR A 378 10.20 5.71 -3.28
CA THR A 378 9.77 4.36 -2.92
C THR A 378 9.36 3.58 -4.16
N THR A 379 10.02 2.46 -4.43
CA THR A 379 9.92 1.76 -5.73
C THR A 379 9.05 0.52 -5.64
N PHE A 380 7.80 0.62 -6.11
CA PHE A 380 6.92 -0.54 -6.31
C PHE A 380 7.27 -1.27 -7.62
N SER A 381 8.46 -1.87 -7.64
CA SER A 381 8.90 -2.82 -8.66
C SER A 381 9.98 -3.77 -8.15
N ALA A 382 9.79 -5.07 -8.38
CA ALA A 382 10.82 -6.09 -8.14
C ALA A 382 11.92 -6.11 -9.23
N THR A 383 11.67 -5.49 -10.39
CA THR A 383 12.57 -5.53 -11.56
C THR A 383 13.37 -4.26 -11.77
N GLU A 384 12.90 -3.10 -11.29
CA GLU A 384 13.59 -1.82 -11.48
C GLU A 384 14.98 -1.82 -10.82
N ASN A 385 15.98 -1.26 -11.50
CA ASN A 385 17.36 -1.17 -11.04
C ASN A 385 17.74 0.23 -10.60
N THR A 386 17.12 1.24 -11.21
CA THR A 386 17.29 2.66 -10.96
C THR A 386 16.62 3.04 -9.65
N LEU A 387 17.24 3.90 -8.86
CA LEU A 387 16.57 4.58 -7.75
C LEU A 387 16.42 6.05 -8.10
N TYR A 388 15.23 6.61 -7.94
CA TYR A 388 14.94 8.00 -8.29
C TYR A 388 14.92 8.91 -7.06
N PHE A 389 15.10 10.20 -7.28
CA PHE A 389 15.04 11.27 -6.28
C PHE A 389 14.29 12.46 -6.88
N ILE A 390 13.35 13.05 -6.15
CA ILE A 390 12.60 14.25 -6.56
C ILE A 390 13.07 15.44 -5.71
N GLN A 391 13.25 16.60 -6.34
CA GLN A 391 13.50 17.88 -5.68
C GLN A 391 12.53 18.94 -6.21
N HIS A 392 11.98 19.78 -5.33
CA HIS A 392 11.30 21.02 -5.72
C HIS A 392 12.33 22.14 -5.97
N GLY A 393 12.16 22.90 -7.06
CA GLY A 393 13.04 24.02 -7.43
C GLY A 393 12.53 25.38 -6.98
N SER A 394 11.46 25.86 -7.60
CA SER A 394 10.92 27.20 -7.36
C SER A 394 9.41 27.26 -7.60
N SER A 395 8.67 27.65 -6.56
CA SER A 395 7.21 27.83 -6.59
C SER A 395 6.75 28.86 -7.62
N GLY A 396 7.46 30.00 -7.70
CA GLY A 396 7.19 31.04 -8.69
C GLY A 396 7.53 30.66 -10.13
N GLY A 397 8.38 29.63 -10.33
CA GLY A 397 8.70 29.06 -11.64
C GLY A 397 7.99 27.74 -11.94
N ALA A 398 7.18 27.21 -11.01
CA ALA A 398 6.62 25.86 -11.03
C ALA A 398 7.66 24.74 -11.25
N THR A 399 8.92 24.91 -10.80
CA THR A 399 10.02 24.00 -11.20
C THR A 399 10.29 22.84 -10.25
N TYR A 400 10.84 21.76 -10.81
CA TYR A 400 11.27 20.54 -10.12
C TYR A 400 12.49 19.91 -10.82
N ARG A 401 13.17 18.98 -10.15
CA ARG A 401 14.27 18.17 -10.73
C ARG A 401 14.11 16.71 -10.33
N VAL A 402 14.36 15.82 -11.29
CA VAL A 402 14.51 14.38 -11.07
C VAL A 402 16.00 14.05 -11.12
N SER A 403 16.53 13.41 -10.08
CA SER A 403 17.87 12.81 -10.06
C SER A 403 17.75 11.30 -9.90
N ASN A 404 18.81 10.54 -10.17
CA ASN A 404 18.76 9.09 -10.05
C ASN A 404 20.08 8.46 -9.59
N VAL A 405 20.02 7.19 -9.21
CA VAL A 405 21.15 6.32 -8.91
C VAL A 405 21.07 5.07 -9.78
N THR A 406 22.20 4.74 -10.40
CA THR A 406 22.41 3.52 -11.20
C THR A 406 23.65 2.77 -10.70
N GLY A 407 24.05 1.68 -11.36
CA GLY A 407 25.19 0.85 -10.94
C GLY A 407 24.77 -0.37 -10.14
N THR A 408 25.55 -0.74 -9.12
CA THR A 408 25.33 -1.97 -8.33
C THR A 408 25.18 -1.68 -6.83
N PRO A 409 24.57 -2.57 -6.02
CA PRO A 409 24.46 -2.40 -4.57
C PRO A 409 25.79 -2.10 -3.83
N ALA A 410 26.94 -2.48 -4.39
CA ALA A 410 28.26 -2.21 -3.81
C ALA A 410 29.01 -1.02 -4.47
N ALA A 411 28.52 -0.53 -5.61
CA ALA A 411 29.07 0.61 -6.34
C ALA A 411 27.93 1.37 -7.05
N PRO A 412 27.18 2.21 -6.31
CA PRO A 412 26.21 3.14 -6.88
C PRO A 412 26.89 4.32 -7.59
N SER A 413 26.24 4.86 -8.61
CA SER A 413 26.58 6.13 -9.27
C SER A 413 25.36 7.05 -9.20
N MET A 414 25.50 8.20 -8.54
CA MET A 414 24.43 9.21 -8.45
C MET A 414 24.55 10.21 -9.60
N ASN A 415 23.47 10.37 -10.36
CA ASN A 415 23.39 11.19 -11.56
C ASN A 415 22.36 12.31 -11.33
N ILE A 416 22.80 13.57 -11.43
CA ILE A 416 21.98 14.76 -11.19
C ILE A 416 22.01 15.64 -12.44
N PRO A 417 20.84 15.99 -13.03
CA PRO A 417 20.78 16.97 -14.09
C PRO A 417 21.12 18.40 -13.62
N ASP A 418 21.86 19.12 -14.47
CA ASP A 418 22.13 20.56 -14.31
C ASP A 418 20.87 21.43 -14.55
N THR A 419 19.78 20.84 -15.07
CA THR A 419 18.55 21.55 -15.43
C THR A 419 17.36 21.18 -14.56
N PHE A 420 16.61 22.20 -14.13
CA PHE A 420 15.26 22.05 -13.61
C PHE A 420 14.24 21.97 -14.77
N ARG A 421 13.20 21.15 -14.60
CA ARG A 421 12.02 21.10 -15.47
C ARG A 421 10.89 21.96 -14.90
N VAL A 422 9.90 22.29 -15.72
CA VAL A 422 8.72 23.10 -15.35
C VAL A 422 7.48 22.21 -15.28
N ARG A 423 6.64 22.40 -14.26
CA ARG A 423 5.32 21.77 -14.13
C ARG A 423 4.26 22.63 -14.84
N PRO A 424 3.48 22.10 -15.79
CA PRO A 424 2.25 22.74 -16.27
C PRO A 424 1.23 22.97 -15.14
N GLY A 425 0.17 23.75 -15.41
CA GLY A 425 -0.84 24.11 -14.41
C GLY A 425 -0.54 25.37 -13.57
N GLY A 426 0.55 26.07 -13.91
CA GLY A 426 0.86 27.40 -13.38
C GLY A 426 1.61 27.39 -12.04
N ALA A 427 2.33 28.50 -11.82
CA ALA A 427 3.08 28.78 -10.60
C ALA A 427 2.20 28.84 -9.35
N TRP A 428 2.83 28.87 -8.18
CA TRP A 428 2.20 29.04 -6.88
C TRP A 428 3.08 29.91 -5.97
N SER A 429 2.53 30.34 -4.84
CA SER A 429 3.29 31.02 -3.79
C SER A 429 3.90 30.00 -2.83
N GLN A 430 5.04 30.33 -2.24
CA GLN A 430 5.60 29.53 -1.15
C GLN A 430 4.64 29.60 0.05
N PRO A 431 4.14 28.48 0.60
CA PRO A 431 3.62 28.48 1.97
C PRO A 431 4.80 28.69 2.92
N VAL A 432 4.60 29.46 3.99
CA VAL A 432 5.60 29.65 5.04
C VAL A 432 4.94 30.19 6.31
N GLY A 433 5.31 29.61 7.45
CA GLY A 433 4.91 30.06 8.79
C GLY A 433 3.45 29.81 9.12
N ASP A 434 3.03 30.34 10.26
CA ASP A 434 1.73 30.16 10.90
C ASP A 434 0.59 30.82 10.09
N MET A 435 0.22 30.21 8.97
CA MET A 435 -0.74 30.76 7.99
C MET A 435 -2.04 29.95 7.86
N LEU A 436 -2.08 28.66 8.24
CA LEU A 436 -3.28 27.84 8.14
C LEU A 436 -4.30 28.25 9.22
N PRO A 437 -5.58 28.43 8.88
CA PRO A 437 -6.60 28.86 9.85
C PRO A 437 -6.97 27.75 10.84
N GLN A 438 -7.60 28.13 11.96
CA GLN A 438 -8.39 27.25 12.83
C GLN A 438 -9.38 28.08 13.65
N GLN A 439 -10.49 27.49 14.07
CA GLN A 439 -11.42 28.09 15.02
C GLN A 439 -11.03 27.77 16.48
N CYS A 440 -11.55 28.56 17.42
CA CYS A 440 -11.71 28.15 18.81
C CYS A 440 -13.09 28.61 19.29
N VAL A 441 -13.96 27.66 19.68
CA VAL A 441 -15.28 27.97 20.27
C VAL A 441 -15.21 27.76 21.77
N ALA A 442 -15.64 28.76 22.55
CA ALA A 442 -15.65 28.63 24.00
C ALA A 442 -16.76 27.67 24.46
N GLY A 443 -16.38 26.58 25.13
CA GLY A 443 -17.28 25.66 25.82
C GLY A 443 -17.75 24.43 25.04
N VAL A 444 -17.16 24.13 23.87
CA VAL A 444 -17.55 23.00 23.01
C VAL A 444 -16.87 21.70 23.41
N SER A 445 -15.53 21.69 23.57
CA SER A 445 -14.79 20.47 23.95
C SER A 445 -14.79 20.23 25.46
N LEU A 446 -14.72 21.30 26.25
CA LEU A 446 -14.74 21.30 27.71
C LEU A 446 -15.49 22.53 28.26
N PRO A 447 -16.26 22.41 29.35
CA PRO A 447 -17.07 23.50 29.91
C PRO A 447 -16.26 24.66 30.54
N THR A 448 -14.92 24.63 30.46
CA THR A 448 -14.01 25.71 30.88
C THR A 448 -13.05 26.17 29.78
N GLN A 449 -13.26 25.71 28.54
CA GLN A 449 -12.46 26.07 27.36
C GLN A 449 -12.48 27.59 27.12
N THR A 450 -11.37 28.25 27.44
CA THR A 450 -11.19 29.70 27.25
C THR A 450 -10.37 29.93 25.98
N CYS A 451 -10.97 30.59 24.98
CA CYS A 451 -10.32 30.87 23.71
C CYS A 451 -9.52 32.17 23.74
N PRO A 452 -8.35 32.23 23.05
CA PRO A 452 -7.64 33.49 22.84
C PRO A 452 -8.43 34.42 21.91
N ALA A 453 -8.26 35.73 22.07
CA ALA A 453 -8.96 36.74 21.25
C ALA A 453 -8.56 36.73 19.76
N ALA A 454 -7.40 36.13 19.44
CA ALA A 454 -7.03 35.71 18.11
C ALA A 454 -6.44 34.29 18.22
N PRO A 455 -7.05 33.24 17.63
CA PRO A 455 -6.45 31.91 17.60
C PRO A 455 -5.13 31.95 16.84
N ARG A 456 -4.08 31.41 17.46
CA ARG A 456 -2.83 31.12 16.75
C ARG A 456 -3.09 30.10 15.64
N LYS A 457 -2.61 30.41 14.44
CA LYS A 457 -2.69 29.59 13.23
C LYS A 457 -1.76 28.38 13.30
N PHE A 458 -1.88 27.40 12.40
CA PHE A 458 -0.86 26.35 12.24
C PHE A 458 0.21 26.78 11.22
N ASP A 459 1.44 26.33 11.45
CA ASP A 459 2.51 26.39 10.45
C ASP A 459 2.13 25.56 9.21
N ALA A 460 2.27 26.14 8.02
CA ALA A 460 2.03 25.45 6.74
C ALA A 460 3.25 24.68 6.20
N GLY A 461 4.41 24.80 6.86
CA GLY A 461 5.66 24.25 6.35
C GLY A 461 6.08 24.98 5.08
N ASP A 462 6.24 24.24 3.98
CA ASP A 462 6.68 24.77 2.70
C ASP A 462 6.24 23.89 1.50
N ALA A 463 6.62 24.28 0.28
CA ALA A 463 6.31 23.54 -0.95
C ALA A 463 7.32 22.45 -1.32
N GLN A 464 8.17 21.99 -0.39
CA GLN A 464 9.10 20.89 -0.66
C GLN A 464 8.36 19.54 -0.76
N VAL A 465 9.04 18.54 -1.36
CA VAL A 465 8.52 17.17 -1.44
C VAL A 465 8.87 16.45 -0.14
N ARG A 466 8.09 16.72 0.90
CA ARG A 466 8.30 16.25 2.28
C ARG A 466 7.84 14.83 2.52
N SER A 467 6.73 14.45 1.89
CA SER A 467 6.13 13.11 2.00
C SER A 467 6.52 12.22 0.80
N ASN A 468 6.49 10.91 1.02
CA ASN A 468 6.97 9.86 0.13
C ASN A 468 6.55 10.03 -1.36
N PRO A 469 7.50 10.19 -2.29
CA PRO A 469 7.28 10.07 -3.72
C PRO A 469 7.45 8.60 -4.18
N VAL A 470 6.57 8.15 -5.05
CA VAL A 470 6.42 6.73 -5.44
C VAL A 470 6.82 6.50 -6.90
N PHE A 471 7.62 5.46 -7.19
CA PHE A 471 7.79 4.92 -8.54
C PHE A 471 6.80 3.78 -8.73
N ARG A 472 6.02 3.84 -9.81
CA ARG A 472 5.16 2.74 -10.25
C ARG A 472 4.91 2.77 -11.75
N GLY A 473 4.97 1.61 -12.41
CA GLY A 473 4.60 1.47 -13.82
C GLY A 473 5.38 2.34 -14.80
N GLY A 474 6.64 2.67 -14.49
CA GLY A 474 7.46 3.60 -15.30
C GLY A 474 7.15 5.08 -15.06
N LYS A 475 6.38 5.42 -14.03
CA LYS A 475 6.04 6.79 -13.64
C LYS A 475 6.52 7.12 -12.22
N LEU A 476 6.75 8.40 -11.95
CA LEU A 476 7.13 8.96 -10.64
C LEU A 476 6.00 9.86 -10.14
N TYR A 477 5.51 9.63 -8.93
CA TYR A 477 4.40 10.35 -8.31
C TYR A 477 4.88 11.10 -7.07
N TYR A 478 4.45 12.35 -6.86
CA TYR A 478 4.76 13.10 -5.63
C TYR A 478 3.70 14.15 -5.28
N ALA A 479 3.65 14.55 -4.01
CA ALA A 479 2.72 15.55 -3.47
C ALA A 479 3.46 16.76 -2.87
N GLN A 480 2.76 17.91 -2.77
CA GLN A 480 3.26 19.17 -2.21
C GLN A 480 2.12 19.99 -1.60
N THR A 481 2.37 20.68 -0.48
CA THR A 481 1.56 21.84 -0.07
C THR A 481 1.89 23.03 -0.97
N VAL A 482 0.91 23.71 -1.53
CA VAL A 482 1.13 24.93 -2.33
C VAL A 482 0.20 26.06 -1.88
N ALA A 483 0.69 27.30 -1.87
CA ALA A 483 -0.11 28.46 -1.46
C ALA A 483 -0.64 29.22 -2.70
N LEU A 484 -1.92 29.59 -2.68
CA LEU A 484 -2.63 30.20 -3.80
C LEU A 484 -3.32 31.52 -3.39
N PRO A 485 -3.44 32.53 -4.28
CA PRO A 485 -2.93 32.55 -5.65
C PRO A 485 -1.40 32.70 -5.75
N ALA A 486 -0.87 32.53 -6.95
CA ALA A 486 0.57 32.69 -7.23
C ALA A 486 1.02 34.16 -7.11
N GLY A 487 2.23 34.38 -6.58
CA GLY A 487 2.80 35.72 -6.39
C GLY A 487 2.23 36.50 -5.20
N ALA A 488 1.53 35.81 -4.28
CA ALA A 488 1.13 36.38 -3.00
C ALA A 488 2.39 36.86 -2.23
N PRO A 489 2.37 38.09 -1.67
CA PRO A 489 3.53 38.64 -0.98
C PRO A 489 3.77 37.96 0.37
N LEU A 490 4.99 38.07 0.89
CA LEU A 490 5.27 37.80 2.30
C LEU A 490 4.84 39.01 3.14
N GLY A 491 4.36 38.73 4.35
CA GLY A 491 3.95 39.72 5.35
C GLY A 491 4.34 39.27 6.75
N THR A 492 3.71 39.88 7.75
CA THR A 492 3.91 39.56 9.17
C THR A 492 2.57 39.23 9.80
N ASP A 493 2.51 38.16 10.58
CA ASP A 493 1.30 37.78 11.33
C ASP A 493 1.10 38.63 12.60
N ALA A 494 0.06 38.33 13.38
CA ALA A 494 -0.25 39.03 14.64
C ALA A 494 0.78 38.79 15.77
N PHE A 495 1.74 37.88 15.56
CA PHE A 495 2.72 37.44 16.56
C PHE A 495 4.15 37.86 16.21
N GLY A 496 4.40 38.32 14.97
CA GLY A 496 5.69 38.83 14.49
C GLY A 496 6.42 37.93 13.49
N HIS A 497 5.81 36.82 13.05
CA HIS A 497 6.43 35.84 12.17
C HIS A 497 6.29 36.23 10.69
N THR A 498 7.26 35.87 9.86
CA THR A 498 7.12 36.02 8.40
C THR A 498 6.18 34.94 7.88
N VAL A 499 5.06 35.37 7.28
CA VAL A 499 4.03 34.47 6.72
C VAL A 499 3.74 34.81 5.27
N SER A 500 3.30 33.82 4.50
CA SER A 500 2.77 34.04 3.14
C SER A 500 1.35 34.61 3.22
N LEU A 501 1.09 35.73 2.53
CA LEU A 501 -0.23 36.38 2.47
C LEU A 501 -1.10 35.79 1.34
N ALA A 502 -1.01 34.48 1.13
CA ALA A 502 -1.87 33.74 0.23
C ALA A 502 -3.31 33.67 0.78
N SER A 503 -4.31 33.50 -0.11
CA SER A 503 -5.69 33.37 0.34
C SER A 503 -6.03 31.97 0.86
N ARG A 504 -5.26 30.94 0.45
CA ARG A 504 -5.42 29.53 0.87
C ARG A 504 -4.19 28.67 0.59
N THR A 505 -4.22 27.42 1.06
CA THR A 505 -3.30 26.34 0.62
C THR A 505 -4.06 25.17 -0.03
N ALA A 506 -3.39 24.47 -0.94
CA ALA A 506 -3.92 23.35 -1.71
C ALA A 506 -2.96 22.16 -1.68
N ALA A 507 -3.51 20.94 -1.79
CA ALA A 507 -2.73 19.72 -1.93
C ALA A 507 -2.48 19.42 -3.41
N GLN A 508 -1.27 19.74 -3.88
CA GLN A 508 -0.85 19.50 -5.27
C GLN A 508 -0.25 18.10 -5.43
N TRP A 509 -0.71 17.34 -6.44
CA TRP A 509 -0.09 16.07 -6.85
C TRP A 509 0.52 16.19 -8.24
N THR A 510 1.58 15.45 -8.51
CA THR A 510 2.30 15.49 -9.80
C THR A 510 2.75 14.09 -10.18
N VAL A 511 2.65 13.77 -11.48
CA VAL A 511 3.10 12.53 -12.10
C VAL A 511 4.08 12.86 -13.22
N LEU A 512 5.23 12.20 -13.21
CA LEU A 512 6.27 12.32 -14.23
C LEU A 512 6.47 10.96 -14.94
N ASP A 513 6.93 10.99 -16.17
CA ASP A 513 7.56 9.82 -16.80
C ASP A 513 8.92 9.56 -16.11
N ALA A 514 9.24 8.30 -15.78
CA ALA A 514 10.47 7.97 -15.07
C ALA A 514 11.72 7.86 -15.97
N ALA A 515 11.55 7.71 -17.29
CA ALA A 515 12.67 7.59 -18.23
C ALA A 515 13.17 8.96 -18.70
N SER A 516 12.26 9.90 -19.01
CA SER A 516 12.62 11.27 -19.37
C SER A 516 12.63 12.23 -18.16
N GLY A 517 11.77 11.98 -17.16
CA GLY A 517 11.52 12.91 -16.05
C GLY A 517 10.53 14.04 -16.39
N ASP A 518 9.86 14.01 -17.54
CA ASP A 518 8.88 15.02 -17.94
C ASP A 518 7.51 14.85 -17.26
N PHE A 519 6.77 15.94 -17.17
CA PHE A 519 5.41 15.93 -16.62
C PHE A 519 4.45 15.11 -17.49
N ALA A 520 3.77 14.15 -16.87
CA ALA A 520 2.80 13.27 -17.52
C ALA A 520 1.35 13.59 -17.09
N ASP A 521 1.11 13.90 -15.82
CA ASP A 521 -0.20 14.28 -15.27
C ASP A 521 -0.04 15.04 -13.93
N GLY A 522 -1.08 15.70 -13.43
CA GLY A 522 -1.10 16.28 -12.09
C GLY A 522 -2.09 17.42 -11.88
N GLY A 523 -2.86 17.33 -10.81
CA GLY A 523 -3.86 18.31 -10.38
C GLY A 523 -3.61 18.90 -8.99
N ARG A 524 -4.69 19.38 -8.36
CA ARG A 524 -4.75 19.85 -6.97
C ARG A 524 -6.08 19.43 -6.34
N VAL A 525 -6.08 19.20 -5.04
CA VAL A 525 -7.29 19.35 -4.19
C VAL A 525 -7.22 20.78 -3.63
N ASP A 526 -8.26 21.58 -3.90
CA ASP A 526 -8.26 23.03 -3.74
C ASP A 526 -9.70 23.54 -3.63
N ASP A 527 -10.02 24.36 -2.62
CA ASP A 527 -11.27 25.13 -2.58
C ASP A 527 -11.01 26.52 -3.18
N PRO A 528 -11.50 26.83 -4.40
CA PRO A 528 -11.23 28.10 -5.04
C PRO A 528 -11.81 29.32 -4.30
N THR A 529 -12.75 29.10 -3.37
CA THR A 529 -13.43 30.13 -2.58
C THR A 529 -12.80 30.39 -1.22
N ALA A 530 -11.84 29.56 -0.79
CA ALA A 530 -11.23 29.67 0.54
C ALA A 530 -10.44 30.97 0.74
N THR A 531 -10.66 31.56 1.92
CA THR A 531 -9.99 32.74 2.47
C THR A 531 -9.60 32.46 3.94
N PRO A 532 -8.84 33.34 4.61
CA PRO A 532 -8.51 33.17 6.02
C PRO A 532 -9.66 33.33 7.04
N ALA A 533 -10.91 33.56 6.60
CA ALA A 533 -12.01 33.99 7.48
C ALA A 533 -13.46 33.67 7.00
N ASN A 534 -13.65 32.73 6.07
CA ASN A 534 -14.98 32.43 5.49
C ASN A 534 -15.40 30.94 5.50
N GLY A 535 -14.62 30.07 6.15
CA GLY A 535 -14.91 28.63 6.21
C GLY A 535 -14.74 27.85 4.92
N GLY A 536 -13.98 28.40 3.96
CA GLY A 536 -13.50 27.61 2.84
C GLY A 536 -12.30 26.75 3.23
N LYS A 537 -12.16 25.59 2.59
CA LYS A 537 -11.23 24.51 2.95
C LYS A 537 -9.78 24.82 2.58
N TRP A 538 -8.84 24.64 3.52
CA TRP A 538 -7.39 24.71 3.26
C TRP A 538 -6.76 23.32 3.41
N TYR A 539 -5.93 22.94 2.45
CA TYR A 539 -5.30 21.61 2.43
C TYR A 539 -3.78 21.74 2.63
N ALA A 540 -3.20 20.95 3.53
CA ALA A 540 -1.75 20.93 3.77
C ALA A 540 -1.21 19.54 4.15
N TYR A 541 0.12 19.43 4.20
CA TYR A 541 0.87 18.21 4.48
C TYR A 541 0.42 16.97 3.69
N PRO A 542 0.33 17.00 2.35
CA PRO A 542 -0.22 15.89 1.59
C PRO A 542 0.78 14.74 1.34
N SER A 543 0.29 13.50 1.38
CA SER A 543 1.03 12.28 1.02
C SER A 543 0.24 11.41 0.04
N LEU A 544 0.92 10.75 -0.90
CA LEU A 544 0.25 9.87 -1.88
C LEU A 544 0.83 8.46 -1.98
N SER A 545 0.04 7.55 -2.54
CA SER A 545 0.51 6.23 -3.00
C SER A 545 -0.34 5.74 -4.17
N VAL A 546 0.19 4.76 -4.90
CA VAL A 546 -0.39 4.28 -6.17
C VAL A 546 -0.45 2.77 -6.22
N ASN A 547 -1.64 2.21 -6.42
CA ASN A 547 -1.88 0.77 -6.46
C ASN A 547 -1.52 0.14 -7.83
N LYS A 548 -1.66 -1.18 -7.97
CA LYS A 548 -1.38 -1.94 -9.21
C LYS A 548 -2.22 -1.47 -10.41
N ASN A 549 -3.43 -0.96 -10.17
CA ASN A 549 -4.37 -0.51 -11.19
C ASN A 549 -4.07 0.93 -11.67
N GLY A 550 -3.16 1.64 -11.00
CA GLY A 550 -2.82 3.04 -11.26
C GLY A 550 -3.69 4.05 -10.49
N ASP A 551 -4.52 3.58 -9.55
CA ASP A 551 -5.33 4.43 -8.69
C ASP A 551 -4.45 5.11 -7.63
N VAL A 552 -4.70 6.40 -7.38
CA VAL A 552 -3.94 7.25 -6.47
C VAL A 552 -4.81 7.61 -5.26
N LEU A 553 -4.33 7.32 -4.05
CA LEU A 553 -4.86 7.94 -2.83
C LEU A 553 -3.97 9.12 -2.46
N LEU A 554 -4.58 10.27 -2.18
CA LEU A 554 -3.91 11.50 -1.71
C LEU A 554 -4.49 11.85 -0.33
N GLY A 555 -3.76 11.56 0.73
CA GLY A 555 -4.12 11.96 2.10
C GLY A 555 -3.54 13.33 2.45
N PHE A 556 -4.17 14.04 3.39
CA PHE A 556 -3.79 15.38 3.85
C PHE A 556 -4.43 15.69 5.21
N SER A 557 -4.01 16.78 5.85
CA SER A 557 -4.83 17.46 6.86
C SER A 557 -5.62 18.61 6.22
N GLU A 558 -6.85 18.82 6.68
CA GLU A 558 -7.76 19.91 6.29
C GLU A 558 -7.86 20.95 7.42
N PHE A 559 -8.07 22.22 7.07
CA PHE A 559 -8.01 23.36 8.00
C PHE A 559 -9.01 24.47 7.59
N GLU A 560 -9.73 25.03 8.57
CA GLU A 560 -10.76 26.06 8.36
C GLU A 560 -10.67 27.25 9.32
N SER A 561 -11.43 28.32 9.05
CA SER A 561 -11.57 29.43 10.01
C SER A 561 -12.69 29.24 11.03
N ASP A 562 -13.54 28.25 10.81
CA ASP A 562 -14.76 27.96 11.57
C ASP A 562 -14.95 26.48 11.96
N ASP A 563 -13.91 25.65 11.77
CA ASP A 563 -13.77 24.34 12.43
C ASP A 563 -12.31 24.13 12.92
N TYR A 564 -11.99 22.94 13.41
CA TYR A 564 -10.67 22.53 13.87
C TYR A 564 -9.78 22.02 12.70
N ALA A 565 -8.80 21.15 12.97
CA ALA A 565 -7.96 20.56 11.92
C ALA A 565 -8.19 19.05 11.84
N ASP A 566 -8.46 18.58 10.62
CA ASP A 566 -9.03 17.26 10.35
C ASP A 566 -8.05 16.37 9.58
N ALA A 567 -8.32 15.06 9.59
CA ALA A 567 -7.63 14.08 8.76
C ALA A 567 -8.52 13.64 7.57
N GLY A 568 -8.05 13.87 6.35
CA GLY A 568 -8.79 13.65 5.12
C GLY A 568 -8.01 12.96 4.00
N TYR A 569 -8.72 12.58 2.94
CA TYR A 569 -8.12 12.14 1.67
C TYR A 569 -9.00 12.45 0.46
N ALA A 570 -8.41 12.38 -0.73
CA ALA A 570 -9.10 12.26 -2.01
C ALA A 570 -8.56 11.05 -2.79
N LEU A 571 -9.45 10.31 -3.47
CA LEU A 571 -9.10 9.22 -4.38
C LEU A 571 -9.03 9.73 -5.83
N ARG A 572 -8.26 9.03 -6.68
CA ARG A 572 -8.36 9.10 -8.14
C ARG A 572 -8.21 7.70 -8.69
N LEU A 573 -9.23 7.18 -9.38
CA LEU A 573 -9.08 5.94 -10.15
C LEU A 573 -8.21 6.19 -11.39
N SER A 574 -7.53 5.18 -11.90
CA SER A 574 -6.74 5.31 -13.13
C SER A 574 -7.59 5.77 -14.33
N THR A 575 -8.87 5.40 -14.35
CA THR A 575 -9.90 5.77 -15.34
C THR A 575 -10.50 7.17 -15.17
N ASP A 576 -10.27 7.85 -14.04
CA ASP A 576 -10.70 9.25 -13.88
C ASP A 576 -9.92 10.18 -14.83
N ALA A 577 -10.41 11.40 -15.06
CA ALA A 577 -9.82 12.33 -16.02
C ALA A 577 -8.38 12.79 -15.64
N ALA A 578 -7.60 13.19 -16.64
CA ALA A 578 -6.28 13.79 -16.41
C ALA A 578 -6.43 15.10 -15.62
N GLY A 579 -5.55 15.33 -14.66
CA GLY A 579 -5.53 16.53 -13.82
C GLY A 579 -6.61 16.62 -12.72
N THR A 580 -7.54 15.67 -12.62
CA THR A 580 -8.61 15.68 -11.60
C THR A 580 -8.35 14.73 -10.43
N MET A 581 -8.83 15.10 -9.24
CA MET A 581 -9.12 14.19 -8.13
C MET A 581 -10.63 14.06 -7.97
N ARG A 582 -11.08 13.09 -7.17
CA ARG A 582 -12.44 13.02 -6.63
C ARG A 582 -12.59 13.96 -5.43
N ASP A 583 -13.84 14.22 -5.04
CA ASP A 583 -14.10 15.08 -3.87
C ASP A 583 -13.48 14.49 -2.59
N PRO A 584 -12.96 15.33 -1.68
CA PRO A 584 -12.46 14.92 -0.37
C PRO A 584 -13.44 14.10 0.47
N VAL A 585 -12.87 13.24 1.30
CA VAL A 585 -13.54 12.59 2.43
C VAL A 585 -12.71 12.86 3.68
N ILE A 586 -13.30 13.59 4.64
CA ILE A 586 -12.81 13.60 6.01
C ILE A 586 -13.18 12.26 6.65
N TYR A 587 -12.20 11.65 7.32
CA TYR A 587 -12.36 10.35 7.99
C TYR A 587 -12.10 10.41 9.49
N LYS A 588 -11.61 11.56 9.98
CA LYS A 588 -11.53 11.91 11.40
C LYS A 588 -11.51 13.43 11.56
N GLU A 589 -12.65 13.98 11.99
CA GLU A 589 -12.79 15.38 12.41
C GLU A 589 -11.84 15.73 13.57
N GLY A 590 -11.49 17.00 13.71
CA GLY A 590 -10.86 17.58 14.89
C GLY A 590 -11.77 17.55 16.13
N GLU A 591 -11.16 17.61 17.30
CA GLU A 591 -11.83 17.54 18.61
C GLU A 591 -11.69 18.86 19.41
N ASP A 592 -10.69 19.68 19.12
CA ASP A 592 -10.39 20.90 19.86
C ASP A 592 -9.39 21.83 19.12
N TYR A 593 -9.29 23.07 19.58
CA TYR A 593 -8.27 24.05 19.21
C TYR A 593 -6.86 23.62 19.63
N TYR A 594 -5.89 23.75 18.72
CA TYR A 594 -4.49 23.36 18.92
C TYR A 594 -3.54 24.56 18.98
N GLU A 595 -2.93 24.79 20.15
CA GLU A 595 -1.74 25.64 20.28
C GLU A 595 -0.65 24.91 21.05
N LYS A 596 0.42 24.50 20.34
CA LYS A 596 1.54 23.77 20.92
C LYS A 596 2.85 24.30 20.31
N THR A 597 3.50 25.19 21.04
CA THR A 597 4.63 26.01 20.53
C THR A 597 5.97 25.71 21.21
N PHE A 598 5.94 25.12 22.42
CA PHE A 598 7.10 24.80 23.26
C PHE A 598 8.07 25.99 23.48
N GLY A 599 7.54 27.22 23.46
CA GLY A 599 8.33 28.46 23.60
C GLY A 599 9.04 28.92 22.31
N THR A 600 8.81 28.23 21.19
CA THR A 600 9.26 28.64 19.86
C THR A 600 8.29 29.63 19.21
N PRO A 601 8.73 30.39 18.18
CA PRO A 601 7.85 31.23 17.37
C PRO A 601 7.00 30.46 16.35
N HIS A 602 6.74 29.14 16.49
CA HIS A 602 5.87 28.40 15.55
C HIS A 602 4.88 27.46 16.26
N ASN A 603 3.65 27.36 15.74
CA ASN A 603 2.66 26.35 16.12
C ASN A 603 2.79 25.13 15.19
N ARG A 604 3.63 24.17 15.59
CA ARG A 604 4.08 23.10 14.71
C ARG A 604 3.07 21.95 14.67
N TRP A 605 2.69 21.57 13.45
CA TRP A 605 1.94 20.36 13.12
C TRP A 605 2.92 19.18 13.00
N GLY A 606 2.90 18.38 11.94
CA GLY A 606 3.96 17.43 11.57
C GLY A 606 4.68 17.82 10.29
N ASP A 607 5.99 17.59 10.18
CA ASP A 607 6.72 17.84 8.91
C ASP A 607 6.46 16.78 7.84
N TYR A 608 5.92 15.62 8.22
CA TYR A 608 5.63 14.46 7.37
C TYR A 608 4.15 14.02 7.45
N SER A 609 3.73 13.32 6.41
CA SER A 609 2.50 12.51 6.36
C SER A 609 2.76 11.25 5.54
N HIS A 610 1.90 10.22 5.63
CA HIS A 610 2.14 9.01 4.85
C HIS A 610 0.89 8.28 4.32
N THR A 611 1.00 7.81 3.07
CA THR A 611 -0.03 7.07 2.33
C THR A 611 0.65 5.89 1.65
N LEU A 612 0.04 4.71 1.68
CA LEU A 612 0.63 3.45 1.20
C LEU A 612 -0.38 2.59 0.43
N VAL A 613 0.13 1.65 -0.36
CA VAL A 613 -0.65 0.51 -0.89
C VAL A 613 -0.70 -0.60 0.16
N ASP A 614 -1.80 -1.34 0.21
CA ASP A 614 -1.90 -2.59 0.96
C ASP A 614 -1.08 -3.70 0.29
N PRO A 615 0.01 -4.20 0.90
CA PRO A 615 0.90 -5.19 0.26
C PRO A 615 0.29 -6.60 0.17
N SER A 616 -0.95 -6.81 0.66
CA SER A 616 -1.62 -8.12 0.66
C SER A 616 -2.43 -8.37 -0.61
N ASN A 617 -2.84 -7.30 -1.31
CA ASN A 617 -3.54 -7.38 -2.60
C ASN A 617 -3.02 -6.37 -3.64
N ASP A 618 -2.11 -5.47 -3.26
CA ASP A 618 -1.50 -4.44 -4.12
C ASP A 618 -2.55 -3.51 -4.79
N ARG A 619 -3.75 -3.45 -4.21
CA ARG A 619 -4.95 -2.80 -4.78
C ARG A 619 -5.56 -1.80 -3.79
N ASP A 620 -5.83 -2.23 -2.56
CA ASP A 620 -6.39 -1.33 -1.55
C ASP A 620 -5.31 -0.32 -1.09
N LEU A 621 -5.74 0.84 -0.59
CA LEU A 621 -4.86 1.95 -0.21
C LEU A 621 -5.11 2.34 1.25
N TRP A 622 -4.09 2.87 1.91
CA TRP A 622 -4.11 3.28 3.31
C TRP A 622 -3.49 4.66 3.49
N THR A 623 -3.95 5.44 4.46
CA THR A 623 -3.37 6.74 4.81
C THR A 623 -3.35 6.94 6.32
N VAL A 624 -2.33 7.65 6.81
CA VAL A 624 -2.26 8.16 8.19
C VAL A 624 -1.96 9.66 8.14
N GLN A 625 -2.86 10.45 8.74
CA GLN A 625 -2.79 11.91 8.78
C GLN A 625 -2.98 12.40 10.22
N GLU A 626 -2.63 13.66 10.46
CA GLU A 626 -2.81 14.34 11.74
C GLU A 626 -4.18 15.02 11.83
N TYR A 627 -4.72 15.06 13.04
CA TYR A 627 -5.95 15.77 13.41
C TYR A 627 -5.79 16.43 14.79
N ALA A 628 -6.59 17.44 15.09
CA ALA A 628 -6.50 18.17 16.36
C ALA A 628 -7.22 17.40 17.47
N GLY A 629 -6.50 16.99 18.52
CA GLY A 629 -7.01 16.12 19.59
C GLY A 629 -7.54 16.87 20.80
N ALA A 630 -8.49 16.27 21.51
CA ALA A 630 -9.09 16.81 22.72
C ALA A 630 -8.02 17.17 23.78
N ARG A 631 -8.05 18.42 24.26
CA ARG A 631 -7.10 18.88 25.29
C ARG A 631 -7.29 18.13 26.62
N VAL A 632 -6.23 18.06 27.44
CA VAL A 632 -6.33 17.52 28.81
C VAL A 632 -5.95 18.55 29.86
N GLY A 633 -6.87 18.78 30.80
CA GLY A 633 -6.79 19.84 31.81
C GLY A 633 -7.91 20.87 31.64
N THR A 634 -8.31 21.52 32.73
CA THR A 634 -9.52 22.36 32.79
C THR A 634 -9.25 23.84 33.06
N ALA A 635 -7.99 24.30 33.07
CA ALA A 635 -7.63 25.60 33.63
C ALA A 635 -6.37 26.25 33.00
N GLY A 636 -6.24 26.26 31.67
CA GLY A 636 -5.13 26.99 31.02
C GLY A 636 -5.14 26.98 29.50
N THR A 637 -4.50 28.00 28.92
CA THR A 637 -3.94 28.00 27.56
C THR A 637 -2.48 27.58 27.62
N GLY A 638 -2.18 26.48 28.33
CA GLY A 638 -0.82 25.99 28.49
C GLY A 638 -0.32 25.34 27.20
N PRO A 639 0.93 25.61 26.74
CA PRO A 639 1.50 25.01 25.52
C PRO A 639 1.81 23.51 25.66
N THR A 640 1.26 22.87 26.70
CA THR A 640 1.31 21.45 27.00
C THR A 640 -0.08 20.80 26.98
N ASP A 641 -1.17 21.55 26.81
CA ASP A 641 -2.52 21.08 27.18
C ASP A 641 -3.33 20.66 25.95
N SER A 642 -3.25 21.40 24.83
CA SER A 642 -3.73 20.97 23.50
C SER A 642 -3.00 19.71 23.03
N ARG A 643 -3.72 18.83 22.32
CA ARG A 643 -3.21 17.54 21.82
C ARG A 643 -3.24 17.51 20.29
N TRP A 644 -2.27 16.84 19.68
CA TRP A 644 -2.42 16.29 18.33
C TRP A 644 -2.89 14.83 18.42
N GLY A 645 -3.40 14.30 17.33
CA GLY A 645 -3.68 12.88 17.17
C GLY A 645 -3.39 12.45 15.74
N THR A 646 -3.18 11.15 15.55
CA THR A 646 -2.99 10.53 14.23
C THR A 646 -3.99 9.42 14.04
N TRP A 647 -4.56 9.29 12.85
CA TRP A 647 -5.63 8.33 12.56
C TRP A 647 -5.34 7.56 11.27
N TRP A 648 -5.58 6.25 11.26
CA TRP A 648 -5.50 5.43 10.04
C TRP A 648 -6.85 5.40 9.34
N ALA A 649 -6.83 5.49 8.01
CA ALA A 649 -7.92 5.05 7.15
C ALA A 649 -7.43 4.04 6.10
N LYS A 650 -8.27 3.03 5.84
CA LYS A 650 -8.19 2.14 4.67
C LYS A 650 -9.26 2.56 3.66
N VAL A 651 -8.88 2.59 2.39
CA VAL A 651 -9.80 2.69 1.25
C VAL A 651 -9.70 1.38 0.45
N THR A 652 -10.80 0.62 0.37
CA THR A 652 -10.90 -0.51 -0.54
C THR A 652 -11.11 0.03 -1.95
N ALA A 653 -10.12 -0.11 -2.83
CA ALA A 653 -10.24 0.34 -4.22
C ALA A 653 -11.15 -0.62 -5.01
N PRO A 654 -11.82 -0.15 -6.07
CA PRO A 654 -12.60 -1.03 -6.95
C PRO A 654 -11.76 -2.10 -7.64
N ALA A 655 -12.43 -3.13 -8.15
CA ALA A 655 -11.86 -3.99 -9.18
C ALA A 655 -11.62 -3.19 -10.48
N ALA A 656 -10.53 -3.53 -11.17
CA ALA A 656 -10.26 -3.13 -12.55
C ALA A 656 -10.49 -4.30 -13.51
N ALA A 657 -10.48 -4.04 -14.83
CA ALA A 657 -10.63 -5.08 -15.83
C ALA A 657 -9.62 -6.23 -15.63
N GLY A 658 -10.09 -7.47 -15.73
CA GLY A 658 -9.30 -8.67 -15.46
C GLY A 658 -9.11 -9.07 -13.99
N ASP A 659 -9.54 -8.25 -13.00
CA ASP A 659 -9.58 -8.66 -11.57
C ASP A 659 -10.65 -9.72 -11.32
N LEU A 660 -11.81 -9.54 -11.95
CA LEU A 660 -12.94 -10.47 -11.98
C LEU A 660 -13.25 -10.82 -13.44
N LEU A 661 -13.47 -12.10 -13.71
CA LEU A 661 -13.77 -12.63 -15.05
C LEU A 661 -15.09 -13.40 -15.05
N ILE A 662 -15.88 -13.28 -16.10
CA ILE A 662 -16.92 -14.24 -16.47
C ILE A 662 -16.21 -15.53 -16.85
N SER A 663 -16.38 -16.58 -16.05
CA SER A 663 -15.59 -17.83 -16.14
C SER A 663 -16.35 -18.95 -16.84
N GLU A 664 -17.65 -19.08 -16.58
CA GLU A 664 -18.56 -20.00 -17.25
C GLU A 664 -19.95 -19.35 -17.38
N PHE A 665 -20.65 -19.56 -18.50
CA PHE A 665 -22.03 -19.10 -18.64
C PHE A 665 -22.87 -19.96 -19.58
N ARG A 666 -24.19 -19.80 -19.45
CA ARG A 666 -25.22 -20.44 -20.29
C ARG A 666 -26.44 -19.54 -20.39
N LEU A 667 -26.89 -19.25 -21.62
CA LEU A 667 -28.11 -18.47 -21.90
C LEU A 667 -29.34 -19.35 -22.24
N ARG A 668 -29.16 -20.67 -22.36
CA ARG A 668 -30.23 -21.65 -22.59
C ARG A 668 -29.79 -23.05 -22.18
N GLY A 669 -30.64 -23.80 -21.50
CA GLY A 669 -30.38 -25.18 -21.10
C GLY A 669 -31.51 -26.14 -21.46
N PRO A 670 -31.47 -27.39 -20.98
CA PRO A 670 -32.52 -28.39 -21.24
C PRO A 670 -33.92 -28.01 -20.76
N ALA A 671 -34.06 -27.13 -19.76
CA ALA A 671 -35.37 -26.61 -19.34
C ALA A 671 -35.86 -25.42 -20.20
N GLY A 672 -35.06 -24.96 -21.17
CA GLY A 672 -35.44 -23.97 -22.17
C GLY A 672 -34.97 -22.54 -21.86
N ALA A 673 -35.85 -21.58 -22.10
CA ALA A 673 -35.61 -20.16 -21.78
C ALA A 673 -35.62 -20.00 -20.25
N GLY A 674 -34.76 -19.14 -19.71
CA GLY A 674 -34.53 -19.05 -18.27
C GLY A 674 -33.81 -20.24 -17.63
N ASP A 675 -33.27 -21.19 -18.39
CA ASP A 675 -32.36 -22.22 -17.87
C ASP A 675 -30.88 -21.78 -17.92
N GLU A 676 -30.60 -20.73 -17.16
CA GLU A 676 -29.44 -19.85 -17.37
C GLU A 676 -28.56 -19.69 -16.13
N PHE A 677 -27.29 -19.40 -16.37
CA PHE A 677 -26.39 -18.88 -15.35
C PHE A 677 -25.23 -18.06 -15.95
N VAL A 678 -24.65 -17.19 -15.13
CA VAL A 678 -23.37 -16.53 -15.36
C VAL A 678 -22.53 -16.66 -14.09
N GLU A 679 -21.33 -17.23 -14.23
CA GLU A 679 -20.35 -17.40 -13.17
C GLU A 679 -19.25 -16.34 -13.27
N VAL A 680 -18.90 -15.74 -12.14
CA VAL A 680 -17.79 -14.77 -12.01
C VAL A 680 -16.69 -15.39 -11.16
N TYR A 681 -15.44 -15.29 -11.61
CA TYR A 681 -14.25 -15.82 -10.96
C TYR A 681 -13.30 -14.69 -10.56
N ASN A 682 -12.73 -14.79 -9.36
CA ASN A 682 -11.70 -13.89 -8.87
C ASN A 682 -10.32 -14.33 -9.39
N ASN A 683 -9.77 -13.52 -10.29
CA ASN A 683 -8.48 -13.76 -10.93
C ASN A 683 -7.28 -13.29 -10.09
N ASN A 684 -7.51 -12.83 -8.85
CA ASN A 684 -6.45 -12.48 -7.91
C ASN A 684 -6.02 -13.69 -7.05
N ASP A 685 -4.74 -13.68 -6.66
CA ASP A 685 -4.18 -14.56 -5.62
C ASP A 685 -4.51 -14.09 -4.19
N SER A 686 -5.34 -13.05 -4.07
CA SER A 686 -5.88 -12.52 -2.82
C SER A 686 -7.42 -12.44 -2.88
N THR A 687 -8.07 -12.46 -1.72
CA THR A 687 -9.53 -12.28 -1.62
C THR A 687 -9.91 -10.89 -2.11
N LEU A 688 -10.86 -10.83 -3.04
CA LEU A 688 -11.39 -9.59 -3.58
C LEU A 688 -12.65 -9.19 -2.81
N THR A 689 -12.59 -8.08 -2.09
CA THR A 689 -13.80 -7.42 -1.58
C THR A 689 -14.34 -6.46 -2.63
N VAL A 690 -15.62 -6.61 -2.95
CA VAL A 690 -16.40 -5.73 -3.83
C VAL A 690 -16.55 -4.35 -3.18
N ALA A 691 -16.12 -3.31 -3.88
CA ALA A 691 -16.26 -1.92 -3.46
C ALA A 691 -16.55 -1.03 -4.69
N THR A 692 -17.61 -0.24 -4.61
CA THR A 692 -18.08 0.66 -5.68
C THR A 692 -17.54 2.08 -5.49
N ALA A 693 -17.15 2.74 -6.58
CA ALA A 693 -16.61 4.11 -6.54
C ALA A 693 -17.69 5.20 -6.77
N ASP A 694 -18.91 4.80 -7.09
CA ASP A 694 -20.06 5.68 -7.36
C ASP A 694 -21.16 5.55 -6.29
N GLY A 695 -20.88 4.85 -5.18
CA GLY A 695 -21.86 4.57 -4.13
C GLY A 695 -22.97 3.59 -4.53
N SER A 696 -22.92 2.98 -5.71
CA SER A 696 -23.91 1.99 -6.15
C SER A 696 -23.86 0.71 -5.30
N ALA A 697 -24.93 -0.08 -5.33
CA ALA A 697 -25.16 -1.16 -4.37
C ALA A 697 -24.20 -2.36 -4.48
N GLY A 698 -23.40 -2.44 -5.55
CA GLY A 698 -22.45 -3.52 -5.79
C GLY A 698 -21.94 -3.53 -7.22
N TYR A 699 -21.30 -4.63 -7.62
CA TYR A 699 -20.98 -4.89 -9.03
C TYR A 699 -22.18 -5.57 -9.69
N SER A 700 -22.35 -5.43 -11.01
CA SER A 700 -23.52 -6.02 -11.68
C SER A 700 -23.17 -6.80 -12.93
N ILE A 701 -23.94 -7.87 -13.17
CA ILE A 701 -24.00 -8.57 -14.45
C ILE A 701 -25.26 -8.09 -15.16
N ALA A 702 -25.11 -7.52 -16.35
CA ALA A 702 -26.20 -7.08 -17.21
C ALA A 702 -26.13 -7.76 -18.58
N ALA A 703 -27.29 -7.91 -19.22
CA ALA A 703 -27.36 -8.30 -20.63
C ALA A 703 -27.27 -7.07 -21.54
N SER A 704 -27.08 -7.26 -22.84
CA SER A 704 -26.91 -6.16 -23.80
C SER A 704 -28.14 -5.27 -24.02
N ASP A 705 -29.30 -5.63 -23.43
CA ASP A 705 -30.46 -4.75 -23.27
C ASP A 705 -30.23 -3.61 -22.24
N GLY A 706 -29.09 -3.60 -21.54
CA GLY A 706 -28.73 -2.61 -20.53
C GLY A 706 -29.36 -2.86 -19.15
N VAL A 707 -30.09 -3.97 -18.97
CA VAL A 707 -30.79 -4.29 -17.73
C VAL A 707 -29.96 -5.24 -16.88
N VAL A 708 -29.69 -4.82 -15.65
CA VAL A 708 -29.08 -5.66 -14.60
C VAL A 708 -29.87 -6.96 -14.44
N ARG A 709 -29.19 -8.09 -14.59
CA ARG A 709 -29.69 -9.39 -14.18
C ARG A 709 -29.31 -9.65 -12.73
N CYS A 710 -28.04 -9.51 -12.39
CA CYS A 710 -27.51 -9.87 -11.08
C CYS A 710 -26.70 -8.72 -10.48
N THR A 711 -26.77 -8.54 -9.16
CA THR A 711 -25.86 -7.66 -8.41
C THR A 711 -25.07 -8.50 -7.41
N ILE A 712 -23.76 -8.33 -7.41
CA ILE A 712 -22.82 -8.81 -6.40
C ILE A 712 -22.68 -7.69 -5.35
N PRO A 713 -23.27 -7.80 -4.14
CA PRO A 713 -23.39 -6.65 -3.24
C PRO A 713 -22.04 -6.07 -2.80
N SER A 714 -22.00 -4.76 -2.55
CA SER A 714 -20.84 -4.09 -1.94
C SER A 714 -20.50 -4.72 -0.58
N GLY A 715 -19.21 -4.94 -0.32
CA GLY A 715 -18.72 -5.72 0.82
C GLY A 715 -18.63 -7.24 0.60
N THR A 716 -19.21 -7.79 -0.46
CA THR A 716 -19.06 -9.22 -0.80
C THR A 716 -17.57 -9.55 -0.98
N SER A 717 -17.11 -10.62 -0.34
CA SER A 717 -15.69 -11.03 -0.39
C SER A 717 -15.56 -12.36 -1.13
N ILE A 718 -15.11 -12.29 -2.40
CA ILE A 718 -14.88 -13.45 -3.26
C ILE A 718 -13.46 -13.97 -2.97
N PRO A 719 -13.29 -15.24 -2.52
CA PRO A 719 -11.97 -15.78 -2.18
C PRO A 719 -10.95 -15.68 -3.31
N ALA A 720 -9.65 -15.69 -2.98
CA ALA A 720 -8.59 -15.87 -3.98
C ALA A 720 -8.85 -17.12 -4.82
N ARG A 721 -8.85 -16.99 -6.15
CA ARG A 721 -9.18 -18.07 -7.10
C ARG A 721 -10.59 -18.69 -6.88
N GLY A 722 -11.50 -17.93 -6.26
CA GLY A 722 -12.88 -18.32 -5.95
C GLY A 722 -13.92 -17.73 -6.91
N HIS A 723 -15.18 -18.09 -6.70
CA HIS A 723 -16.26 -17.89 -7.67
C HIS A 723 -17.50 -17.22 -7.03
N TYR A 724 -18.39 -16.69 -7.86
CA TYR A 724 -19.71 -16.15 -7.50
C TYR A 724 -20.73 -16.46 -8.61
N LEU A 725 -21.87 -17.05 -8.27
CA LEU A 725 -22.83 -17.58 -9.24
C LEU A 725 -24.14 -16.80 -9.29
N CYS A 726 -24.50 -16.34 -10.48
CA CYS A 726 -25.78 -15.71 -10.78
C CYS A 726 -26.65 -16.65 -11.64
N ILE A 727 -27.86 -16.98 -11.19
CA ILE A 727 -28.75 -17.96 -11.87
C ILE A 727 -30.11 -17.36 -12.26
N ASN A 728 -30.73 -17.83 -13.35
CA ASN A 728 -32.15 -17.56 -13.56
C ASN A 728 -33.02 -18.55 -12.77
N SER A 729 -33.61 -18.07 -11.69
CA SER A 729 -34.48 -18.83 -10.77
C SER A 729 -35.74 -19.40 -11.42
N SER A 730 -36.09 -18.97 -12.64
CA SER A 730 -37.26 -19.44 -13.39
C SER A 730 -37.06 -20.82 -14.02
N GLY A 731 -35.83 -21.24 -14.31
CA GLY A 731 -35.54 -22.47 -15.06
C GLY A 731 -34.19 -23.16 -14.80
N TYR A 732 -33.29 -22.57 -14.01
CA TYR A 732 -31.93 -23.10 -13.78
C TYR A 732 -31.88 -24.57 -13.31
N SER A 733 -31.43 -25.46 -14.20
CA SER A 733 -31.46 -26.91 -14.02
C SER A 733 -30.27 -27.52 -13.26
N LEU A 734 -29.31 -26.71 -12.80
CA LEU A 734 -28.05 -27.19 -12.18
C LEU A 734 -27.93 -26.90 -10.66
N GLY A 735 -29.03 -26.54 -9.98
CA GLY A 735 -29.05 -26.20 -8.54
C GLY A 735 -28.46 -27.23 -7.56
N ALA A 736 -28.29 -28.49 -7.98
CA ALA A 736 -27.67 -29.55 -7.19
C ALA A 736 -26.17 -29.77 -7.51
N ALA A 737 -25.60 -29.09 -8.51
CA ALA A 737 -24.15 -28.95 -8.69
C ALA A 737 -23.63 -27.74 -7.90
N ALA A 738 -24.26 -26.58 -8.11
CA ALA A 738 -24.09 -25.38 -7.31
C ALA A 738 -25.42 -24.63 -7.19
N ALA A 739 -25.69 -24.05 -6.02
CA ALA A 739 -26.76 -23.07 -5.86
C ALA A 739 -26.24 -21.68 -6.24
N GLY A 740 -27.08 -20.83 -6.83
CA GLY A 740 -26.71 -19.43 -7.09
C GLY A 740 -26.47 -18.66 -5.79
N ASP A 741 -25.42 -17.85 -5.74
CA ASP A 741 -25.19 -16.86 -4.68
C ASP A 741 -26.18 -15.69 -4.80
N ALA A 742 -26.62 -15.39 -6.04
CA ALA A 742 -27.73 -14.51 -6.34
C ALA A 742 -28.57 -15.04 -7.52
N SER A 743 -29.79 -14.52 -7.65
CA SER A 743 -30.78 -15.01 -8.61
C SER A 743 -31.54 -13.89 -9.32
N TYR A 744 -31.91 -14.15 -10.57
CA TYR A 744 -32.75 -13.29 -11.40
C TYR A 744 -33.91 -14.08 -12.03
N THR A 745 -34.78 -13.39 -12.77
CA THR A 745 -35.94 -13.99 -13.47
C THR A 745 -35.99 -13.65 -14.96
N ASN A 746 -35.46 -12.48 -15.35
CA ASN A 746 -35.53 -12.00 -16.73
C ASN A 746 -34.53 -12.74 -17.63
N ASP A 747 -35.07 -13.46 -18.61
CA ASP A 747 -34.33 -14.17 -19.67
C ASP A 747 -33.24 -13.29 -20.31
N ILE A 748 -32.07 -13.87 -20.60
CA ILE A 748 -31.00 -13.27 -21.41
C ILE A 748 -31.13 -13.87 -22.81
N ALA A 749 -31.58 -13.06 -23.77
CA ALA A 749 -31.94 -13.57 -25.09
C ALA A 749 -30.79 -14.33 -25.78
N ASP A 750 -31.12 -15.41 -26.49
CA ASP A 750 -30.14 -16.26 -27.15
C ASP A 750 -29.16 -15.48 -28.04
N ASN A 751 -27.87 -15.81 -27.92
CA ASN A 751 -26.79 -15.23 -28.71
C ASN A 751 -26.62 -13.70 -28.56
N THR A 752 -27.04 -13.14 -27.42
CA THR A 752 -26.71 -11.78 -26.98
C THR A 752 -25.50 -11.77 -26.03
N GLY A 753 -24.96 -10.58 -25.76
CA GLY A 753 -23.84 -10.39 -24.84
C GLY A 753 -24.25 -10.20 -23.37
N VAL A 754 -23.36 -10.63 -22.47
CA VAL A 754 -23.37 -10.31 -21.03
C VAL A 754 -22.10 -9.56 -20.65
N ALA A 755 -22.22 -8.61 -19.71
CA ALA A 755 -21.08 -7.85 -19.20
C ALA A 755 -21.12 -7.74 -17.68
N LEU A 756 -19.95 -7.78 -17.07
CA LEU A 756 -19.71 -7.52 -15.65
C LEU A 756 -19.21 -6.09 -15.47
N PHE A 757 -19.86 -5.31 -14.61
CA PHE A 757 -19.52 -3.91 -14.32
C PHE A 757 -19.17 -3.71 -12.85
N ASN A 758 -18.22 -2.82 -12.55
CA ASN A 758 -17.84 -2.41 -11.19
C ASN A 758 -18.81 -1.43 -10.51
N THR A 759 -20.06 -1.41 -11.00
CA THR A 759 -21.18 -0.56 -10.57
C THR A 759 -22.50 -1.32 -10.80
N SER A 760 -23.52 -1.01 -10.02
CA SER A 760 -24.90 -1.47 -10.23
C SER A 760 -25.81 -0.39 -10.83
N SER A 761 -25.26 0.75 -11.23
CA SER A 761 -25.99 1.84 -11.88
C SER A 761 -25.89 1.71 -13.41
N SER A 762 -27.00 1.42 -14.09
CA SER A 762 -26.99 1.22 -15.54
C SER A 762 -26.69 2.49 -16.34
N SER A 763 -26.86 3.67 -15.76
CA SER A 763 -26.37 4.94 -16.33
C SER A 763 -24.85 5.07 -16.33
N SER A 764 -24.15 4.29 -15.50
CA SER A 764 -22.69 4.28 -15.37
C SER A 764 -22.03 3.23 -16.28
N PHE A 765 -22.79 2.44 -17.06
CA PHE A 765 -22.27 1.36 -17.89
C PHE A 765 -21.44 1.88 -19.07
N SER A 766 -20.14 1.62 -19.04
CA SER A 766 -19.16 2.11 -20.02
C SER A 766 -17.92 1.21 -20.05
N ALA A 767 -17.04 1.40 -21.04
CA ALA A 767 -15.77 0.68 -21.09
C ALA A 767 -14.83 1.00 -19.90
N ALA A 768 -15.06 2.09 -19.16
CA ALA A 768 -14.31 2.46 -17.95
C ALA A 768 -14.85 1.78 -16.67
N THR A 769 -16.08 1.25 -16.70
CA THR A 769 -16.71 0.53 -15.59
C THR A 769 -16.88 -0.96 -15.85
N ARG A 770 -16.63 -1.44 -17.07
CA ARG A 770 -16.61 -2.87 -17.40
C ARG A 770 -15.38 -3.56 -16.79
N LEU A 771 -15.61 -4.72 -16.18
CA LEU A 771 -14.58 -5.63 -15.68
C LEU A 771 -14.27 -6.75 -16.68
N ASP A 772 -15.31 -7.27 -17.35
CA ASP A 772 -15.27 -8.32 -18.38
C ASP A 772 -16.58 -8.31 -19.19
N ALA A 773 -16.60 -8.90 -20.39
CA ALA A 773 -17.81 -9.29 -21.11
C ALA A 773 -17.65 -10.59 -21.90
N ALA A 774 -18.76 -11.30 -22.11
CA ALA A 774 -18.84 -12.47 -22.98
C ALA A 774 -20.03 -12.30 -23.94
N GLY A 775 -19.76 -12.25 -25.25
CA GLY A 775 -20.80 -12.04 -26.26
C GLY A 775 -20.49 -12.67 -27.62
N PHE A 776 -21.53 -12.78 -28.45
CA PHE A 776 -21.49 -13.51 -29.71
C PHE A 776 -21.19 -12.61 -30.91
N THR A 777 -20.86 -13.18 -32.08
CA THR A 777 -20.66 -12.40 -33.32
C THR A 777 -21.91 -11.60 -33.74
N SER A 778 -23.09 -12.05 -33.30
CA SER A 778 -24.39 -11.36 -33.41
C SER A 778 -24.56 -10.14 -32.49
N GLU A 779 -23.78 -10.03 -31.43
CA GLU A 779 -23.88 -8.90 -30.48
C GLU A 779 -23.27 -7.63 -31.08
N ALA A 780 -24.11 -6.65 -31.44
CA ALA A 780 -23.65 -5.40 -32.03
C ALA A 780 -23.01 -4.45 -31.02
N ASN A 781 -23.39 -4.56 -29.73
CA ASN A 781 -22.89 -3.69 -28.69
C ASN A 781 -21.55 -4.21 -28.13
N ALA A 782 -20.45 -3.60 -28.58
CA ALA A 782 -19.09 -3.91 -28.14
C ALA A 782 -18.83 -3.68 -26.63
N LEU A 783 -19.79 -3.13 -25.88
CA LEU A 783 -19.72 -3.13 -24.42
C LEU A 783 -19.99 -4.52 -23.82
N TYR A 784 -20.76 -5.36 -24.50
CA TYR A 784 -21.19 -6.71 -24.05
C TYR A 784 -20.50 -7.85 -24.82
N ARG A 785 -19.37 -7.56 -25.47
CA ARG A 785 -18.56 -8.52 -26.22
C ARG A 785 -17.11 -8.09 -26.25
N GLU A 786 -16.19 -9.04 -26.27
CA GLU A 786 -14.75 -8.79 -26.44
C GLU A 786 -14.20 -9.51 -27.68
N GLY A 787 -13.26 -8.84 -28.36
CA GLY A 787 -12.66 -9.29 -29.62
C GLY A 787 -13.67 -9.64 -30.71
N ALA A 788 -13.51 -10.81 -31.32
CA ALA A 788 -14.34 -11.29 -32.42
C ALA A 788 -15.71 -11.78 -31.96
N GLY A 789 -15.82 -12.25 -30.71
CA GLY A 789 -17.03 -12.83 -30.15
C GLY A 789 -17.27 -14.30 -30.49
N LEU A 790 -18.15 -14.91 -29.71
CA LEU A 790 -18.50 -16.32 -29.77
C LEU A 790 -19.39 -16.64 -30.98
N THR A 791 -19.28 -17.86 -31.52
CA THR A 791 -20.14 -18.28 -32.63
C THR A 791 -21.56 -18.59 -32.12
N PRO A 792 -22.63 -18.02 -32.71
CA PRO A 792 -24.01 -18.27 -32.29
C PRO A 792 -24.42 -19.75 -32.31
N LEU A 793 -25.20 -20.14 -31.31
CA LEU A 793 -25.83 -21.45 -31.20
C LEU A 793 -27.24 -21.44 -31.81
N ASN A 794 -27.73 -22.61 -32.21
CA ASN A 794 -29.14 -22.81 -32.54
C ASN A 794 -29.97 -23.02 -31.26
N PRO A 795 -30.89 -22.10 -30.87
CA PRO A 795 -31.66 -22.21 -29.63
C PRO A 795 -32.54 -23.46 -29.54
N ALA A 796 -33.01 -23.97 -30.69
CA ALA A 796 -33.94 -25.10 -30.74
C ALA A 796 -33.33 -26.42 -30.22
N LEU A 797 -32.02 -26.48 -30.00
CA LEU A 797 -31.32 -27.68 -29.53
C LEU A 797 -31.45 -27.91 -28.01
N ASN A 798 -31.72 -26.87 -27.20
CA ASN A 798 -31.82 -26.93 -25.73
C ASN A 798 -30.74 -27.81 -25.05
N LEU A 799 -29.47 -27.67 -25.47
CA LEU A 799 -28.39 -28.56 -25.05
C LEU A 799 -28.00 -28.37 -23.59
N GLN A 800 -27.64 -29.47 -22.92
CA GLN A 800 -26.87 -29.42 -21.67
C GLN A 800 -25.41 -29.07 -21.99
N HIS A 801 -25.19 -27.77 -22.18
CA HIS A 801 -23.96 -27.14 -22.67
C HIS A 801 -23.58 -25.92 -21.81
N SER A 802 -22.36 -25.41 -21.98
CA SER A 802 -21.95 -24.06 -21.55
C SER A 802 -20.79 -23.56 -22.40
N PHE A 803 -20.50 -22.27 -22.29
CA PHE A 803 -19.20 -21.70 -22.65
C PHE A 803 -18.41 -21.47 -21.37
N TYR A 804 -17.20 -22.03 -21.27
CA TYR A 804 -16.28 -21.79 -20.15
C TYR A 804 -14.91 -21.31 -20.65
N ARG A 805 -14.19 -20.49 -19.87
CA ARG A 805 -12.87 -19.99 -20.25
C ARG A 805 -11.83 -21.11 -20.31
N ASP A 806 -10.94 -21.06 -21.30
CA ASP A 806 -9.91 -22.07 -21.53
C ASP A 806 -8.85 -22.03 -20.41
N ASN A 807 -9.07 -22.85 -19.39
CA ASN A 807 -8.17 -23.02 -18.25
C ASN A 807 -6.83 -23.71 -18.61
N CYS A 808 -6.55 -23.99 -19.88
CA CYS A 808 -5.27 -24.54 -20.34
C CYS A 808 -4.50 -23.59 -21.27
N GLY A 809 -5.18 -22.83 -22.12
CA GLY A 809 -4.60 -21.94 -23.13
C GLY A 809 -4.17 -22.65 -24.42
N LYS A 810 -5.10 -23.40 -25.03
CA LYS A 810 -4.90 -24.15 -26.30
C LYS A 810 -6.13 -24.12 -27.24
N GLY A 811 -7.12 -23.27 -27.00
CA GLY A 811 -8.42 -23.25 -27.70
C GLY A 811 -9.20 -24.56 -27.54
N GLY A 812 -8.95 -25.31 -26.47
CA GLY A 812 -9.43 -26.70 -26.32
C GLY A 812 -9.14 -27.61 -27.52
N SER A 813 -8.00 -27.40 -28.21
CA SER A 813 -7.57 -28.17 -29.39
C SER A 813 -7.21 -29.62 -29.02
N ALA A 814 -7.81 -30.62 -29.67
CA ALA A 814 -7.45 -32.02 -29.46
C ALA A 814 -6.02 -32.36 -29.93
N THR A 815 -5.46 -31.63 -30.90
CA THR A 815 -4.18 -31.98 -31.56
C THR A 815 -2.95 -31.26 -31.01
N THR A 816 -3.12 -30.25 -30.16
CA THR A 816 -2.01 -29.50 -29.56
C THR A 816 -1.45 -30.23 -28.31
N PRO A 817 -0.22 -30.79 -28.34
CA PRO A 817 0.39 -31.49 -27.21
C PRO A 817 1.05 -30.49 -26.24
N GLY A 818 1.92 -30.98 -25.33
CA GLY A 818 2.66 -30.15 -24.38
C GLY A 818 1.84 -29.75 -23.14
N ALA A 819 2.48 -29.03 -22.21
CA ALA A 819 1.84 -28.49 -21.01
C ALA A 819 0.77 -27.43 -21.35
N CYS A 820 -0.01 -27.01 -20.36
CA CYS A 820 -0.96 -25.89 -20.49
C CYS A 820 -0.25 -24.54 -20.29
N PRO A 821 -0.18 -23.65 -21.30
CA PRO A 821 0.46 -22.33 -21.17
C PRO A 821 -0.08 -21.47 -20.02
N SER A 822 -1.36 -21.55 -19.66
CA SER A 822 -1.95 -20.75 -18.57
C SER A 822 -1.70 -21.33 -17.16
N GLY A 823 -1.03 -22.48 -17.03
CA GLY A 823 -0.76 -23.13 -15.74
C GLY A 823 -2.00 -23.68 -15.01
N GLY A 824 -3.17 -23.68 -15.64
CA GLY A 824 -4.45 -24.05 -15.02
C GLY A 824 -5.37 -22.86 -14.70
N LEU A 825 -4.94 -21.62 -14.98
CA LEU A 825 -5.75 -20.42 -14.81
C LEU A 825 -6.60 -20.14 -16.06
N PRO A 826 -7.75 -19.46 -15.93
CA PRO A 826 -8.52 -18.97 -17.08
C PRO A 826 -7.66 -18.06 -17.95
N VAL A 827 -7.80 -18.22 -19.27
CA VAL A 827 -7.21 -17.28 -20.23
C VAL A 827 -8.11 -16.07 -20.41
N ASP A 828 -7.48 -14.91 -20.46
CA ASP A 828 -8.09 -13.64 -20.80
C ASP A 828 -7.16 -12.86 -21.73
N THR A 829 -7.61 -12.65 -22.96
CA THR A 829 -6.91 -11.91 -24.02
C THR A 829 -7.75 -10.75 -24.56
N ASN A 830 -8.92 -10.50 -23.95
CA ASN A 830 -9.94 -9.56 -24.44
C ASN A 830 -10.47 -9.97 -25.83
N ASP A 831 -10.51 -11.28 -26.12
CA ASP A 831 -11.17 -11.85 -27.30
C ASP A 831 -11.91 -13.14 -26.92
N ASN A 832 -13.24 -13.06 -26.85
CA ASN A 832 -14.05 -14.19 -26.41
C ASN A 832 -13.86 -15.44 -27.29
N ALA A 833 -13.49 -15.27 -28.57
CA ALA A 833 -13.25 -16.38 -29.50
C ALA A 833 -11.93 -17.15 -29.23
N ALA A 834 -10.96 -16.51 -28.56
CA ALA A 834 -9.72 -17.13 -28.10
C ALA A 834 -9.86 -17.63 -26.64
N ASP A 835 -10.63 -16.91 -25.83
CA ASP A 835 -10.69 -17.09 -24.38
C ASP A 835 -11.67 -18.18 -23.93
N PHE A 836 -12.76 -18.44 -24.66
CA PHE A 836 -13.78 -19.42 -24.28
C PHE A 836 -13.82 -20.65 -25.19
N VAL A 837 -14.28 -21.76 -24.63
CA VAL A 837 -14.60 -23.00 -25.35
C VAL A 837 -16.03 -23.45 -25.05
N PHE A 838 -16.80 -23.67 -26.12
CA PHE A 838 -18.08 -24.40 -26.05
C PHE A 838 -17.85 -25.86 -25.65
N VAL A 839 -18.71 -26.39 -24.77
CA VAL A 839 -18.78 -27.81 -24.40
C VAL A 839 -20.21 -28.27 -24.19
N ASP A 840 -20.50 -29.54 -24.52
CA ASP A 840 -21.78 -30.19 -24.19
C ASP A 840 -21.63 -31.68 -23.86
N THR A 841 -22.61 -32.22 -23.14
CA THR A 841 -22.60 -33.62 -22.63
C THR A 841 -22.78 -34.71 -23.69
N ALA A 842 -22.92 -34.34 -24.97
CA ALA A 842 -22.98 -35.26 -26.10
C ALA A 842 -21.90 -35.03 -27.20
N GLY A 843 -21.22 -33.88 -27.22
CA GLY A 843 -20.36 -33.49 -28.34
C GLY A 843 -21.18 -33.16 -29.60
N SER A 844 -22.29 -32.47 -29.38
CA SER A 844 -23.28 -32.05 -30.38
C SER A 844 -22.67 -31.16 -31.45
N ASP A 845 -23.37 -31.04 -32.58
CA ASP A 845 -23.03 -30.06 -33.62
C ASP A 845 -23.91 -28.82 -33.45
N ALA A 846 -23.35 -27.80 -32.80
CA ALA A 846 -24.11 -26.64 -32.31
C ALA A 846 -23.73 -25.32 -33.00
N GLY A 847 -22.83 -25.35 -33.99
CA GLY A 847 -22.29 -24.17 -34.67
C GLY A 847 -21.00 -23.65 -34.02
N ALA A 848 -20.94 -23.53 -32.69
CA ALA A 848 -19.74 -23.11 -31.93
C ALA A 848 -18.62 -24.16 -31.83
N GLY A 849 -18.42 -24.92 -32.91
CA GLY A 849 -17.63 -26.15 -32.90
C GLY A 849 -18.34 -27.28 -32.17
N ARG A 850 -17.56 -28.31 -31.85
CA ARG A 850 -18.01 -29.55 -31.23
C ARG A 850 -16.99 -29.98 -30.19
N ARG A 851 -17.41 -30.25 -28.96
CA ARG A 851 -16.51 -30.69 -27.89
C ARG A 851 -17.31 -31.36 -26.77
N LEU A 852 -16.98 -32.61 -26.47
CA LEU A 852 -17.53 -33.28 -25.31
C LEU A 852 -17.03 -32.60 -24.02
N GLY A 853 -17.95 -32.35 -23.11
CA GLY A 853 -17.65 -31.84 -21.78
C GLY A 853 -18.90 -31.76 -20.92
N ALA A 854 -18.87 -30.93 -19.88
CA ALA A 854 -20.04 -30.70 -19.03
C ALA A 854 -20.03 -29.28 -18.46
N PRO A 855 -21.21 -28.64 -18.33
CA PRO A 855 -21.36 -27.51 -17.44
C PRO A 855 -20.97 -27.87 -16.01
N GLY A 856 -20.18 -27.04 -15.36
CA GLY A 856 -19.64 -27.29 -14.02
C GLY A 856 -19.63 -26.03 -13.15
N PRO A 857 -20.77 -25.34 -12.97
CA PRO A 857 -20.86 -24.03 -12.34
C PRO A 857 -20.43 -24.00 -10.87
N GLU A 858 -19.92 -22.86 -10.43
CA GLU A 858 -19.23 -22.66 -9.16
C GLU A 858 -19.76 -21.44 -8.39
N ASN A 859 -19.92 -21.55 -7.07
CA ASN A 859 -20.42 -20.47 -6.22
C ASN A 859 -19.41 -20.09 -5.11
N LEU A 860 -19.75 -19.18 -4.19
CA LEU A 860 -18.85 -18.78 -3.08
C LEU A 860 -18.40 -19.94 -2.16
N SER A 861 -19.08 -21.08 -2.19
CA SER A 861 -18.77 -22.29 -1.41
C SER A 861 -18.02 -23.39 -2.17
N SER A 862 -17.66 -23.13 -3.44
CA SER A 862 -16.96 -24.08 -4.32
C SER A 862 -15.52 -24.39 -3.90
N LEU A 863 -14.97 -25.46 -4.48
CA LEU A 863 -13.57 -25.85 -4.30
C LEU A 863 -12.68 -25.03 -5.24
N VAL A 864 -11.96 -24.06 -4.70
CA VAL A 864 -11.06 -23.20 -5.50
C VAL A 864 -9.84 -23.95 -6.02
N GLY A 865 -9.29 -23.49 -7.15
CA GLY A 865 -8.08 -24.04 -7.77
C GLY A 865 -6.82 -23.83 -6.94
N ARG A 866 -6.04 -24.91 -6.70
CA ARG A 866 -4.86 -24.92 -5.80
C ARG A 866 -3.65 -25.65 -6.37
N ASN A 867 -3.45 -25.63 -7.69
CA ASN A 867 -2.32 -26.28 -8.39
C ASN A 867 -0.94 -25.97 -7.74
N GLY A 868 -0.72 -24.73 -7.29
CA GLY A 868 0.53 -24.32 -6.62
C GLY A 868 0.67 -24.75 -5.15
N GLN A 869 -0.43 -25.13 -4.49
CA GLN A 869 -0.46 -25.54 -3.06
C GLN A 869 -0.65 -27.06 -2.88
N LEU A 870 -1.02 -27.80 -3.93
CA LEU A 870 -1.26 -29.24 -3.89
C LEU A 870 -0.35 -29.97 -4.88
N GLY A 871 0.80 -30.43 -4.38
CA GLY A 871 1.83 -31.07 -5.20
C GLY A 871 1.41 -32.44 -5.71
N ALA A 872 1.26 -32.60 -7.04
CA ALA A 872 0.83 -33.83 -7.69
C ALA A 872 2.03 -34.64 -8.23
N GLY A 873 2.42 -35.69 -7.50
CA GLY A 873 3.50 -36.61 -7.89
C GLY A 873 3.02 -37.91 -8.54
N SER A 874 3.96 -38.67 -9.13
CA SER A 874 3.77 -40.08 -9.50
C SER A 874 3.52 -40.93 -8.25
N LEU A 875 2.71 -41.99 -8.35
CA LEU A 875 2.47 -42.94 -7.26
C LEU A 875 3.73 -43.73 -6.89
N ASP A 876 4.50 -44.14 -7.89
CA ASP A 876 5.84 -44.71 -7.75
C ASP A 876 6.86 -43.79 -8.43
N PRO A 877 7.67 -43.04 -7.67
CA PRO A 877 8.74 -42.20 -8.22
C PRO A 877 9.86 -42.95 -8.92
N SER A 878 9.97 -44.28 -8.76
CA SER A 878 10.99 -45.11 -9.44
C SER A 878 10.54 -45.64 -10.81
N ALA A 879 9.24 -45.57 -11.11
CA ALA A 879 8.68 -45.95 -12.40
C ALA A 879 8.40 -44.71 -13.27
N GLY A 880 8.45 -44.87 -14.59
CA GLY A 880 8.07 -43.81 -15.53
C GLY A 880 6.62 -43.34 -15.30
N SER A 881 6.33 -42.05 -15.53
CA SER A 881 4.98 -41.50 -15.38
C SER A 881 3.96 -42.08 -16.38
N SER A 882 4.47 -42.70 -17.46
CA SER A 882 3.75 -43.45 -18.49
C SER A 882 3.86 -44.98 -18.34
N SER A 883 4.38 -45.48 -17.22
CA SER A 883 4.57 -46.92 -16.96
C SER A 883 3.76 -47.38 -15.74
N PRO A 884 3.42 -48.68 -15.62
CA PRO A 884 2.86 -49.21 -14.38
C PRO A 884 3.82 -48.99 -13.19
N PRO A 885 3.32 -48.65 -11.99
CA PRO A 885 1.91 -48.53 -11.60
C PRO A 885 1.29 -47.13 -11.84
N ASN A 886 2.06 -46.16 -12.33
CA ASN A 886 1.65 -44.76 -12.55
C ASN A 886 0.65 -44.57 -13.71
N LEU A 887 0.79 -45.38 -14.74
CA LEU A 887 -0.12 -45.51 -15.88
C LEU A 887 -0.35 -47.00 -16.15
N VAL A 888 -1.61 -47.43 -16.24
CA VAL A 888 -1.96 -48.81 -16.61
C VAL A 888 -3.01 -48.80 -17.72
N ARG A 889 -2.71 -49.50 -18.82
CA ARG A 889 -3.67 -49.76 -19.90
C ARG A 889 -4.35 -51.09 -19.67
N ASP A 890 -5.67 -51.09 -19.70
CA ASP A 890 -6.50 -52.28 -19.79
C ASP A 890 -7.11 -52.39 -21.21
N PHE A 891 -7.30 -53.63 -21.66
CA PHE A 891 -7.90 -53.97 -22.94
C PHE A 891 -9.27 -54.68 -22.79
N ALA A 892 -9.73 -54.93 -21.56
CA ALA A 892 -11.05 -55.48 -21.28
C ALA A 892 -12.17 -54.56 -21.84
N VAL A 893 -12.96 -55.09 -22.77
CA VAL A 893 -14.00 -54.34 -23.48
C VAL A 893 -15.18 -54.04 -22.56
N ASP A 894 -15.46 -52.76 -22.34
CA ASP A 894 -16.59 -52.27 -21.54
C ASP A 894 -17.34 -51.18 -22.33
N ALA A 895 -17.89 -51.60 -23.47
CA ALA A 895 -18.60 -50.73 -24.41
C ALA A 895 -19.81 -49.98 -23.80
N PRO A 896 -20.65 -50.58 -22.92
CA PRO A 896 -21.77 -49.88 -22.28
C PRO A 896 -21.32 -48.67 -21.46
N ASN A 897 -20.15 -48.74 -20.82
CA ASN A 897 -19.56 -47.63 -20.06
C ASN A 897 -18.49 -46.89 -20.90
N ASN A 898 -18.80 -46.61 -22.16
CA ASN A 898 -17.98 -45.80 -23.07
C ASN A 898 -16.53 -46.29 -23.27
N SER A 899 -16.26 -47.58 -23.09
CA SER A 899 -14.90 -48.15 -23.12
C SER A 899 -14.75 -49.33 -24.08
N PRO A 900 -15.17 -49.22 -25.36
CA PRO A 900 -15.10 -50.32 -26.34
C PRO A 900 -13.67 -50.78 -26.67
N PHE A 901 -12.65 -49.94 -26.43
CA PHE A 901 -11.24 -50.30 -26.59
C PHE A 901 -10.52 -50.48 -25.22
N GLY A 902 -11.26 -50.73 -24.15
CA GLY A 902 -10.75 -50.82 -22.79
C GLY A 902 -10.55 -49.46 -22.12
N THR A 903 -9.72 -49.44 -21.08
CA THR A 903 -9.58 -48.27 -20.18
C THR A 903 -8.12 -47.93 -19.90
N LEU A 904 -7.90 -46.70 -19.42
CA LEU A 904 -6.61 -46.18 -19.00
C LEU A 904 -6.73 -45.67 -17.56
N LEU A 905 -5.89 -46.20 -16.67
CA LEU A 905 -5.77 -45.78 -15.28
C LEU A 905 -4.55 -44.88 -15.11
N ILE A 906 -4.76 -43.66 -14.61
CA ILE A 906 -3.70 -42.72 -14.23
C ILE A 906 -3.67 -42.63 -12.70
N ARG A 907 -2.50 -42.81 -12.07
CA ARG A 907 -2.34 -42.72 -10.61
C ARG A 907 -1.39 -41.63 -10.18
N ARG A 908 -1.76 -40.88 -9.15
CA ARG A 908 -0.99 -39.76 -8.60
C ARG A 908 -1.03 -39.74 -7.08
N THR A 909 -0.02 -39.15 -6.45
CA THR A 909 -0.02 -38.81 -5.02
C THR A 909 -0.12 -37.30 -4.90
N ILE A 910 -1.17 -36.81 -4.25
CA ILE A 910 -1.38 -35.39 -3.95
C ILE A 910 -0.81 -35.11 -2.56
N THR A 911 0.04 -34.09 -2.44
CA THR A 911 0.64 -33.64 -1.18
C THR A 911 0.05 -32.30 -0.75
N ASN A 912 -0.42 -32.20 0.48
CA ASN A 912 -1.02 -30.98 1.01
C ASN A 912 0.04 -29.99 1.52
N ASN A 913 0.30 -28.93 0.75
CA ASN A 913 1.20 -27.84 1.13
C ASN A 913 0.46 -26.51 1.42
N THR A 914 -0.86 -26.53 1.69
CA THR A 914 -1.65 -25.32 1.95
C THR A 914 -1.36 -24.68 3.33
N GLY A 915 -0.83 -25.47 4.26
CA GLY A 915 -0.67 -25.11 5.68
C GLY A 915 -1.86 -25.45 6.57
N ALA A 916 -3.02 -25.84 6.00
CA ALA A 916 -4.23 -26.22 6.74
C ALA A 916 -4.80 -27.58 6.25
N PRO A 917 -5.64 -28.29 7.03
CA PRO A 917 -6.08 -29.65 6.69
C PRO A 917 -7.11 -29.65 5.55
N VAL A 918 -6.78 -30.21 4.38
CA VAL A 918 -7.72 -30.24 3.23
C VAL A 918 -8.92 -31.16 3.53
N THR A 919 -10.10 -30.54 3.59
CA THR A 919 -11.38 -31.14 4.01
C THR A 919 -12.23 -31.63 2.85
N ARG A 920 -12.04 -31.12 1.62
CA ARG A 920 -12.67 -31.61 0.37
C ARG A 920 -11.66 -31.49 -0.78
N LEU A 921 -11.65 -32.49 -1.68
CA LEU A 921 -10.74 -32.56 -2.83
C LEU A 921 -11.50 -33.05 -4.09
N ARG A 922 -11.38 -32.31 -5.19
CA ARG A 922 -11.82 -32.73 -6.54
C ARG A 922 -10.79 -32.34 -7.59
N PHE A 923 -11.01 -32.78 -8.83
CA PHE A 923 -10.19 -32.43 -9.99
C PHE A 923 -11.07 -32.05 -11.18
N ARG A 924 -10.89 -30.86 -11.75
CA ARG A 924 -11.58 -30.42 -12.98
C ARG A 924 -10.70 -30.70 -14.20
N VAL A 925 -11.25 -31.31 -15.24
CA VAL A 925 -10.54 -31.59 -16.49
C VAL A 925 -10.46 -30.32 -17.34
N ILE A 926 -9.24 -29.83 -17.56
CA ILE A 926 -9.00 -28.56 -18.29
C ILE A 926 -8.58 -28.78 -19.76
N ASP A 927 -7.92 -29.90 -20.08
CA ASP A 927 -7.53 -30.24 -21.45
C ASP A 927 -7.41 -31.77 -21.64
N GLN A 928 -8.13 -32.32 -22.62
CA GLN A 928 -8.21 -33.77 -22.87
C GLN A 928 -8.28 -34.05 -24.38
N THR A 929 -7.67 -35.16 -24.83
CA THR A 929 -8.03 -35.74 -26.14
C THR A 929 -9.38 -36.45 -25.99
N ALA A 930 -10.45 -35.80 -26.43
CA ALA A 930 -11.83 -36.26 -26.33
C ALA A 930 -12.61 -35.92 -27.60
N PHE A 931 -13.78 -36.52 -27.78
CA PHE A 931 -14.62 -36.36 -28.96
C PHE A 931 -15.05 -34.90 -29.26
N PRO A 932 -15.08 -34.49 -30.54
CA PRO A 932 -14.54 -35.18 -31.71
C PRO A 932 -13.03 -35.03 -31.83
N VAL A 933 -12.37 -36.09 -32.31
CA VAL A 933 -10.91 -36.18 -32.34
C VAL A 933 -10.45 -36.89 -33.62
N PRO A 934 -9.48 -36.33 -34.38
CA PRO A 934 -9.02 -36.91 -35.64
C PRO A 934 -8.28 -38.24 -35.43
N GLN A 935 -8.19 -39.02 -36.51
CA GLN A 935 -7.46 -40.29 -36.53
C GLN A 935 -6.01 -40.10 -36.06
N GLY A 936 -5.51 -41.07 -35.27
CA GLY A 936 -4.19 -41.01 -34.65
C GLY A 936 -4.18 -40.40 -33.24
N TYR A 937 -5.27 -39.75 -32.82
CA TYR A 937 -5.47 -39.24 -31.47
C TYR A 937 -6.59 -40.01 -30.75
N ALA A 938 -6.51 -40.12 -29.42
CA ALA A 938 -7.45 -40.92 -28.62
C ALA A 938 -8.76 -40.17 -28.31
N ASP A 939 -9.87 -40.90 -28.24
CA ASP A 939 -11.11 -40.39 -27.65
C ASP A 939 -11.23 -40.96 -26.23
N LEU A 940 -10.77 -40.17 -25.25
CA LEU A 940 -10.82 -40.51 -23.83
C LEU A 940 -12.10 -39.97 -23.19
N ARG A 941 -12.65 -40.73 -22.24
CA ARG A 941 -13.87 -40.41 -21.49
C ARG A 941 -13.64 -40.61 -19.99
N ALA A 942 -13.68 -39.55 -19.20
CA ALA A 942 -13.58 -39.65 -17.74
C ALA A 942 -14.75 -40.46 -17.15
N ARG A 943 -14.45 -41.35 -16.20
CA ARG A 943 -15.42 -42.28 -15.59
C ARG A 943 -15.34 -42.28 -14.07
N THR A 944 -16.49 -42.56 -13.45
CA THR A 944 -16.60 -42.95 -12.04
C THR A 944 -15.87 -44.26 -11.79
N SER A 945 -14.69 -44.18 -11.19
CA SER A 945 -13.88 -45.36 -10.84
C SER A 945 -14.43 -46.10 -9.62
N SER A 946 -15.09 -45.40 -8.70
CA SER A 946 -15.73 -45.96 -7.49
C SER A 946 -16.87 -46.93 -7.77
N ALA A 947 -17.47 -46.87 -8.96
CA ALA A 947 -18.54 -47.77 -9.41
C ALA A 947 -18.05 -48.91 -10.33
N THR A 948 -16.74 -49.01 -10.59
CA THR A 948 -16.16 -50.01 -11.51
C THR A 948 -15.65 -51.23 -10.72
N PRO A 949 -16.23 -52.44 -10.89
CA PRO A 949 -15.81 -53.63 -10.17
C PRO A 949 -14.34 -54.00 -10.42
N ASN A 950 -13.73 -54.66 -9.44
CA ASN A 950 -12.37 -55.22 -9.51
C ASN A 950 -11.23 -54.22 -9.78
N LEU A 951 -11.46 -52.90 -9.74
CA LEU A 951 -10.36 -51.94 -9.73
C LEU A 951 -9.51 -52.09 -8.45
N PRO A 952 -8.17 -52.09 -8.55
CA PRO A 952 -7.31 -52.26 -7.39
C PRO A 952 -7.35 -51.02 -6.50
N THR A 953 -7.83 -51.19 -5.27
CA THR A 953 -7.76 -50.20 -4.19
C THR A 953 -6.43 -50.23 -3.43
N VAL A 954 -5.63 -51.28 -3.62
CA VAL A 954 -4.27 -51.45 -3.10
C VAL A 954 -3.33 -51.72 -4.27
N VAL A 955 -2.22 -50.98 -4.35
CA VAL A 955 -1.27 -51.00 -5.46
C VAL A 955 0.15 -51.04 -4.92
N ASN A 956 0.93 -52.06 -5.29
CA ASN A 956 2.32 -52.18 -4.85
C ASN A 956 3.25 -51.32 -5.71
N ILE A 957 4.29 -50.76 -5.08
CA ILE A 957 5.32 -49.91 -5.71
C ILE A 957 6.73 -50.48 -5.49
N SER A 958 7.66 -50.13 -6.37
CA SER A 958 9.08 -50.46 -6.25
C SER A 958 9.86 -49.39 -5.49
N GLY A 959 9.49 -48.12 -5.66
CA GLY A 959 10.16 -46.97 -5.06
C GLY A 959 9.78 -46.69 -3.61
N THR A 960 10.05 -45.45 -3.18
CA THR A 960 9.67 -44.92 -1.87
C THR A 960 8.63 -43.82 -2.03
N ASN A 961 7.49 -43.96 -1.36
CA ASN A 961 6.44 -42.95 -1.27
C ASN A 961 6.00 -42.85 0.20
N ALA A 962 5.92 -41.63 0.75
CA ALA A 962 5.58 -41.44 2.16
C ALA A 962 4.13 -41.86 2.48
N ALA A 963 3.23 -41.79 1.50
CA ALA A 963 1.88 -42.34 1.58
C ALA A 963 1.83 -43.89 1.54
N CYS A 964 2.97 -44.58 1.35
CA CYS A 964 3.03 -46.03 1.13
C CYS A 964 4.25 -46.68 1.85
N PRO A 965 4.39 -46.56 3.18
CA PRO A 965 5.61 -46.97 3.91
C PRO A 965 5.92 -48.48 3.81
N SER A 966 4.92 -49.32 3.55
CA SER A 966 5.05 -50.77 3.33
C SER A 966 5.37 -51.15 1.87
N LYS A 967 5.61 -50.15 0.99
CA LYS A 967 5.57 -50.28 -0.48
C LYS A 967 4.22 -50.77 -1.05
N SER A 968 3.16 -50.73 -0.25
CA SER A 968 1.79 -51.00 -0.68
C SER A 968 0.95 -49.75 -0.46
N CYS A 969 0.47 -49.15 -1.55
CA CYS A 969 -0.31 -47.92 -1.55
C CYS A 969 -1.81 -48.24 -1.54
N THR A 970 -2.54 -47.78 -0.53
CA THR A 970 -4.00 -47.59 -0.68
C THR A 970 -4.23 -46.43 -1.67
N VAL A 971 -5.11 -46.62 -2.65
CA VAL A 971 -5.39 -45.63 -3.71
C VAL A 971 -6.89 -45.32 -3.77
N GLN A 972 -7.22 -44.05 -3.59
CA GLN A 972 -8.60 -43.56 -3.57
C GLN A 972 -9.18 -43.50 -4.99
N GLN A 973 -10.43 -43.92 -5.13
CA GLN A 973 -11.20 -43.85 -6.36
C GLN A 973 -11.86 -42.46 -6.52
N THR A 974 -11.79 -41.89 -7.73
CA THR A 974 -12.55 -40.69 -8.10
C THR A 974 -13.96 -41.04 -8.61
N THR A 975 -14.92 -40.17 -8.32
CA THR A 975 -16.31 -40.21 -8.84
C THR A 975 -16.50 -39.05 -9.82
N LEU A 976 -17.05 -39.31 -11.02
CA LEU A 976 -17.46 -38.26 -11.96
C LEU A 976 -18.72 -37.57 -11.39
N GLU A 977 -18.67 -36.27 -11.18
CA GLU A 977 -19.75 -35.55 -10.49
C GLU A 977 -20.97 -35.33 -11.39
N THR A 978 -22.15 -35.26 -10.76
CA THR A 978 -23.45 -35.03 -11.39
C THR A 978 -24.36 -34.29 -10.41
N PRO A 979 -25.26 -33.38 -10.84
CA PRO A 979 -25.55 -33.03 -12.24
C PRO A 979 -24.44 -32.20 -12.90
N PRO A 980 -24.44 -32.08 -14.24
CA PRO A 980 -25.34 -32.76 -15.17
C PRO A 980 -25.07 -34.26 -15.29
N ALA A 981 -26.01 -35.01 -15.85
CA ALA A 981 -25.75 -36.38 -16.25
C ALA A 981 -24.79 -36.39 -17.46
N GLN A 982 -23.76 -37.23 -17.40
CA GLN A 982 -22.70 -37.32 -18.43
C GLN A 982 -22.71 -38.72 -19.07
N PRO A 983 -23.77 -39.10 -19.82
CA PRO A 983 -23.98 -40.48 -20.29
C PRO A 983 -22.90 -40.96 -21.29
N ASN A 984 -22.24 -40.02 -21.95
CA ASN A 984 -21.13 -40.25 -22.86
C ASN A 984 -19.75 -40.33 -22.16
N GLY A 985 -19.73 -40.23 -20.82
CA GLY A 985 -18.53 -40.01 -20.01
C GLY A 985 -18.05 -38.56 -20.05
N GLY A 986 -17.24 -38.16 -19.06
CA GLY A 986 -16.77 -36.79 -18.92
C GLY A 986 -15.59 -36.45 -19.83
N ALA A 987 -15.36 -35.15 -20.05
CA ALA A 987 -14.22 -34.61 -20.76
C ALA A 987 -13.99 -33.17 -20.30
N PHE A 988 -13.95 -32.18 -21.19
CA PHE A 988 -13.65 -30.79 -20.84
C PHE A 988 -14.64 -30.24 -19.79
N ASN A 989 -14.10 -29.53 -18.80
CA ASN A 989 -14.79 -28.94 -17.65
C ASN A 989 -15.47 -29.93 -16.67
N SER A 990 -15.52 -31.23 -16.97
CA SER A 990 -16.02 -32.27 -16.06
C SER A 990 -15.18 -32.37 -14.78
N THR A 991 -15.82 -32.51 -13.61
CA THR A 991 -15.14 -32.66 -12.32
C THR A 991 -15.18 -34.10 -11.77
N LEU A 992 -14.13 -34.44 -11.01
CA LEU A 992 -13.85 -35.77 -10.46
C LEU A 992 -13.55 -35.67 -8.95
N ALA A 993 -14.50 -36.01 -8.09
CA ALA A 993 -14.39 -35.87 -6.63
C ALA A 993 -13.75 -37.08 -5.93
N VAL A 994 -13.03 -36.82 -4.83
CA VAL A 994 -12.44 -37.83 -3.94
C VAL A 994 -13.27 -37.95 -2.67
N GLY A 995 -14.34 -38.76 -2.71
CA GLY A 995 -15.36 -38.84 -1.64
C GLY A 995 -14.87 -39.33 -0.27
N SER A 996 -13.62 -39.80 -0.15
CA SER A 996 -13.00 -40.16 1.13
C SER A 996 -12.26 -39.02 1.82
N VAL A 997 -12.02 -37.88 1.13
CA VAL A 997 -11.49 -36.65 1.74
C VAL A 997 -12.67 -35.82 2.23
N THR A 998 -12.82 -35.70 3.55
CA THR A 998 -13.97 -35.08 4.21
C THR A 998 -13.56 -34.28 5.44
N LEU A 999 -14.45 -33.45 6.00
CA LEU A 999 -14.26 -32.80 7.30
C LEU A 999 -13.89 -33.77 8.44
N ALA A 1000 -14.36 -35.03 8.38
CA ALA A 1000 -14.06 -36.06 9.37
C ALA A 1000 -12.78 -36.86 9.04
N ASN A 1001 -12.27 -36.77 7.82
CA ASN A 1001 -11.05 -37.42 7.34
C ASN A 1001 -10.29 -36.48 6.37
N PRO A 1002 -9.70 -35.38 6.88
CA PRO A 1002 -8.98 -34.41 6.07
C PRO A 1002 -7.54 -34.86 5.80
N ILE A 1003 -6.92 -34.30 4.76
CA ILE A 1003 -5.48 -34.46 4.51
C ILE A 1003 -4.75 -33.42 5.37
N PRO A 1004 -4.00 -33.79 6.42
CA PRO A 1004 -3.31 -32.80 7.27
C PRO A 1004 -2.21 -32.04 6.49
N PRO A 1005 -1.70 -30.91 7.00
CA PRO A 1005 -0.55 -30.21 6.40
C PRO A 1005 0.67 -31.15 6.29
N GLY A 1006 1.32 -31.18 5.12
CA GLY A 1006 2.36 -32.15 4.77
C GLY A 1006 1.87 -33.58 4.51
N GLY A 1007 0.58 -33.86 4.75
CA GLY A 1007 -0.05 -35.14 4.49
C GLY A 1007 -0.24 -35.43 2.99
N GLN A 1008 -0.50 -36.69 2.66
CA GLN A 1008 -0.61 -37.17 1.29
C GLN A 1008 -1.84 -38.06 1.09
N VAL A 1009 -2.41 -38.03 -0.12
CA VAL A 1009 -3.43 -38.97 -0.58
C VAL A 1009 -3.08 -39.50 -1.97
N ASN A 1010 -3.22 -40.80 -2.18
CA ASN A 1010 -3.07 -41.41 -3.50
C ASN A 1010 -4.44 -41.47 -4.18
N VAL A 1011 -4.50 -41.09 -5.46
CA VAL A 1011 -5.74 -41.08 -6.27
C VAL A 1011 -5.55 -41.86 -7.57
N GLN A 1012 -6.63 -42.45 -8.10
CA GLN A 1012 -6.65 -43.00 -9.45
C GLN A 1012 -7.84 -42.50 -10.28
N PHE A 1013 -7.51 -42.06 -11.49
CA PHE A 1013 -8.45 -41.62 -12.51
C PHE A 1013 -8.70 -42.75 -13.50
N LEU A 1014 -9.96 -43.05 -13.82
CA LEU A 1014 -10.36 -44.03 -14.82
C LEU A 1014 -10.82 -43.31 -16.09
N LEU A 1015 -10.17 -43.57 -17.21
CA LEU A 1015 -10.53 -43.03 -18.52
C LEU A 1015 -10.94 -44.17 -19.46
N GLY A 1016 -12.18 -44.17 -19.96
CA GLY A 1016 -12.65 -45.08 -21.00
C GLY A 1016 -12.12 -44.68 -22.38
N ILE A 1017 -11.85 -45.65 -23.25
CA ILE A 1017 -11.28 -45.43 -24.58
C ILE A 1017 -12.32 -45.74 -25.66
N ARG A 1018 -12.81 -44.69 -26.33
CA ARG A 1018 -13.74 -44.74 -27.48
C ARG A 1018 -13.04 -44.77 -28.83
N GLN A 1019 -11.79 -44.28 -28.91
CA GLN A 1019 -10.88 -44.34 -30.06
C GLN A 1019 -9.44 -44.41 -29.55
N THR A 1020 -8.58 -45.21 -30.18
CA THR A 1020 -7.16 -45.34 -29.81
C THR A 1020 -6.27 -44.36 -30.57
N GLY A 1021 -5.31 -43.74 -29.86
CA GLY A 1021 -4.28 -42.90 -30.46
C GLY A 1021 -3.38 -42.25 -29.40
N THR A 1022 -2.60 -41.25 -29.82
CA THR A 1022 -1.90 -40.33 -28.91
C THR A 1022 -2.92 -39.58 -28.05
N PHE A 1023 -2.64 -39.42 -26.75
CA PHE A 1023 -3.59 -38.84 -25.81
C PHE A 1023 -2.99 -37.72 -24.96
N LYS A 1024 -3.86 -36.91 -24.36
CA LYS A 1024 -3.53 -35.98 -23.27
C LYS A 1024 -4.65 -35.91 -22.25
N PHE A 1025 -4.29 -35.58 -21.02
CA PHE A 1025 -5.20 -35.43 -19.88
C PHE A 1025 -4.56 -34.48 -18.86
N PHE A 1026 -5.13 -33.29 -18.74
CA PHE A 1026 -4.73 -32.26 -17.79
C PHE A 1026 -5.90 -31.90 -16.88
N ILE A 1027 -5.59 -31.70 -15.61
CA ILE A 1027 -6.56 -31.41 -14.56
C ILE A 1027 -6.07 -30.27 -13.68
N ASN A 1028 -6.99 -29.44 -13.21
CA ASN A 1028 -6.79 -28.61 -12.02
C ASN A 1028 -7.01 -29.46 -10.76
N VAL A 1029 -6.28 -29.15 -9.70
CA VAL A 1029 -6.50 -29.70 -8.36
C VAL A 1029 -7.23 -28.66 -7.53
N GLU A 1030 -8.42 -29.00 -7.05
CA GLU A 1030 -9.37 -28.05 -6.44
C GLU A 1030 -9.74 -28.51 -5.04
N ALA A 1031 -9.68 -27.61 -4.05
CA ALA A 1031 -9.77 -28.01 -2.65
C ALA A 1031 -10.17 -26.89 -1.66
N LEU A 1032 -10.74 -27.33 -0.54
CA LEU A 1032 -11.04 -26.51 0.65
C LEU A 1032 -10.10 -26.93 1.81
N PRO A 1033 -9.15 -26.06 2.24
CA PRO A 1033 -8.28 -26.27 3.40
C PRO A 1033 -8.99 -26.10 4.77
#